data_AF-A0A7H0TWQ1-F1
#
_entry.id   AF-A0A7H0TWQ1-F1
#
_cell.length_a   1.000
_cell.length_b   1.000
_cell.length_c   1.000
_cell.angle_alpha   90.00
_cell.angle_beta   90.00
_cell.angle_gamma   90.00
#
_symmetry.space_group_name_H-M   'P 1'
#
loop_
_entity.id
_entity.type
_entity.pdbx_description
1 polymer ?
#
loop_
_entity_poly.entity_id
_entity_poly.type
_entity_poly.pdbx_seq_one_letter_code
_entity_poly.pdbx_strand_id
1 'polypeptide(L)'
;MIDRYKHQQLRIGSVSPQQISAWAKKILPNGKIVGEVTRPYTFRFNTNKPEKGGLFCERIFGPIKSGICACGEYRVIRDKKAEPEFCEKCGVQFVDSRIRRYQMGYIKLACPVTHVWYLKRLPSYIANLLDKPLKQLENLVYSDFSFARPIAKKPTFLRLRGLFENEIQSWKYSIPLFFTTQGFATFRNREISTGAGAIREQLADLDLKIIIDYSSVEWKELAERGSTGNKWEDLKVRRRKGFLVRRVELAKHFIRTNIEPEWMVLCLLPVLPPELRPFIQIDGGTLASSDLNVLYQRVIVRNNTLKDLLTISKATPRDLVMGQEKLVQEAVDALLDNGRSGQPITDGHNKVYKSFSDVIQGKEGRFRETMLGKRVDYSGRSVIVVGPSLSLHQCGLPREIAIELFQPFVIRGLIGQHIASNIVVAKSQIREKEPIVWEILKEVMQGHPVLLNRAPTLHRLGIQAFQPILVEGRAICLHPLVRKGFNADFDGDQMAVHVPLSLEAQAEARFLMFSHMNLLSPAIGDPICVPTQDMLIGLYVLTSGNLRGICANRYNPPNRRNSKNERIDNNRDKYMKEPFFCNSYDAIVAYRHKRINLDSPLWLRWQLDHCFIASGEIPIEGYYESLGTYHEIYGHYLIVRSLKKQNLCIYIRTTVGNISFYREIEEAIQGFCQACSDGTQSNHRDLS
;
A
#
# COMPACT_ATOMS: atom_id res chain seq x y z
N MET A 1 -8.09 10.44 -12.81
CA MET A 1 -7.75 9.36 -13.76
C MET A 1 -7.21 9.83 -15.13
N ILE A 2 -7.09 11.14 -15.39
CA ILE A 2 -6.89 11.69 -16.76
C ILE A 2 -5.50 11.41 -17.38
N ASP A 3 -4.46 11.06 -16.61
CA ASP A 3 -3.08 10.91 -17.14
C ASP A 3 -2.60 9.47 -17.37
N ARG A 4 -3.36 8.44 -16.96
CA ARG A 4 -2.92 7.02 -17.09
C ARG A 4 -2.67 6.57 -18.53
N TYR A 5 -3.35 7.20 -19.50
CA TYR A 5 -3.17 6.88 -20.92
C TYR A 5 -2.01 7.61 -21.59
N LYS A 6 -1.48 8.68 -20.99
CA LYS A 6 -0.42 9.49 -21.63
C LYS A 6 1.00 8.97 -21.37
N HIS A 7 1.23 8.27 -20.26
CA HIS A 7 2.57 7.86 -19.84
C HIS A 7 2.54 6.42 -19.31
N GLN A 8 2.88 5.45 -20.17
CA GLN A 8 2.94 4.02 -19.80
C GLN A 8 4.22 3.63 -19.04
N GLN A 9 5.27 4.45 -19.14
CA GLN A 9 6.58 4.15 -18.56
C GLN A 9 7.07 5.32 -17.71
N LEU A 10 7.69 4.98 -16.57
CA LEU A 10 8.41 5.93 -15.72
C LEU A 10 9.90 5.67 -15.86
N ARG A 11 10.66 6.67 -16.35
CA ARG A 11 12.12 6.61 -16.44
C ARG A 11 12.74 7.43 -15.32
N ILE A 12 13.74 6.84 -14.65
CA ILE A 12 14.59 7.51 -13.66
C ILE A 12 16.03 7.54 -14.17
N GLY A 13 16.79 8.56 -13.78
CA GLY A 13 18.19 8.71 -14.18
C GLY A 13 18.89 9.82 -13.41
N SER A 14 20.22 9.85 -13.50
CA SER A 14 21.03 10.96 -12.98
C SER A 14 20.71 12.25 -13.74
N VAL A 15 20.82 13.37 -13.04
CA VAL A 15 20.40 14.68 -13.56
C VAL A 15 21.64 15.52 -13.83
N SER A 16 21.71 16.11 -15.02
CA SER A 16 22.80 17.03 -15.37
C SER A 16 22.60 18.41 -14.72
N PRO A 17 23.67 19.18 -14.47
CA PRO A 17 23.55 20.56 -13.98
C PRO A 17 22.69 21.45 -14.90
N GLN A 18 22.75 21.21 -16.22
CA GLN A 18 21.95 21.93 -17.20
C GLN A 18 20.45 21.64 -17.03
N GLN A 19 20.09 20.40 -16.73
CA GLN A 19 18.71 20.00 -16.48
C GLN A 19 18.16 20.58 -15.17
N ILE A 20 18.96 20.60 -14.09
CA ILE A 20 18.59 21.29 -12.83
C ILE A 20 18.35 22.78 -13.09
N SER A 21 19.23 23.39 -13.87
CA SER A 21 19.12 24.78 -14.31
C SER A 21 17.82 25.00 -15.12
N ALA A 22 17.46 24.09 -16.02
CA ALA A 22 16.24 24.19 -16.83
C ALA A 22 14.95 24.12 -15.98
N TRP A 23 14.93 23.32 -14.91
CA TRP A 23 13.76 23.24 -14.02
C TRP A 23 13.53 24.50 -13.18
N ALA A 24 14.61 25.18 -12.81
CA ALA A 24 14.57 26.23 -11.81
C ALA A 24 14.78 27.65 -12.35
N LYS A 25 15.46 27.81 -13.51
CA LYS A 25 15.66 29.13 -14.11
C LYS A 25 14.41 29.64 -14.80
N LYS A 26 14.14 30.93 -14.59
CA LYS A 26 13.14 31.73 -15.30
C LYS A 26 13.82 32.98 -15.82
N ILE A 27 13.48 33.36 -17.05
CA ILE A 27 13.90 34.62 -17.65
C ILE A 27 12.74 35.58 -17.50
N LEU A 28 12.95 36.68 -16.78
CA LEU A 28 11.97 37.76 -16.67
C LEU A 28 11.96 38.60 -17.96
N PRO A 29 10.88 39.36 -18.26
CA PRO A 29 10.82 40.24 -19.43
C PRO A 29 11.94 41.29 -19.48
N ASN A 30 12.50 41.65 -18.32
CA ASN A 30 13.65 42.55 -18.20
C ASN A 30 15.02 41.86 -18.47
N GLY A 31 15.02 40.62 -18.97
CA GLY A 31 16.23 39.83 -19.24
C GLY A 31 16.92 39.25 -18.01
N LYS A 32 16.42 39.49 -16.79
CA LYS A 32 17.05 38.96 -15.56
C LYS A 32 16.71 37.49 -15.35
N ILE A 33 17.73 36.69 -15.10
CA ILE A 33 17.59 35.27 -14.74
C ILE A 33 17.24 35.17 -13.25
N VAL A 34 16.15 34.46 -12.95
CA VAL A 34 15.66 34.18 -11.60
C VAL A 34 15.62 32.67 -11.39
N GLY A 35 15.89 32.20 -10.17
CA GLY A 35 15.87 30.78 -9.83
C GLY A 35 16.86 30.41 -8.73
N GLU A 36 17.93 31.20 -8.61
CA GLU A 36 18.97 30.99 -7.60
C GLU A 36 18.51 31.47 -6.21
N VAL A 37 18.64 30.59 -5.22
CA VAL A 37 18.46 30.92 -3.80
C VAL A 37 19.82 31.32 -3.23
N THR A 38 19.93 32.57 -2.79
CA THR A 38 21.18 33.15 -2.31
C THR A 38 21.20 33.38 -0.81
N ARG A 39 20.06 33.74 -0.21
CA ARG A 39 19.95 34.04 1.23
C ARG A 39 19.44 32.82 2.00
N PRO A 40 19.96 32.56 3.21
CA PRO A 40 19.50 31.43 4.02
C PRO A 40 18.13 31.69 4.67
N TYR A 41 17.78 32.95 4.92
CA TYR A 41 16.58 33.32 5.66
C TYR A 41 15.28 32.89 4.95
N THR A 42 14.27 32.54 5.76
CA THR A 42 12.95 32.08 5.31
C THR A 42 11.96 33.25 5.26
N PHE A 43 11.56 33.74 6.42
CA PHE A 43 10.64 34.86 6.62
C PHE A 43 11.26 35.94 7.48
N ARG A 44 10.83 37.19 7.30
CA ARG A 44 11.17 38.30 8.19
C ARG A 44 10.26 38.27 9.41
N PHE A 45 10.84 38.13 10.61
CA PHE A 45 10.10 38.07 11.87
C PHE A 45 9.09 39.21 12.04
N ASN A 46 9.44 40.45 11.65
CA ASN A 46 8.56 41.61 11.89
C ASN A 46 7.37 41.71 10.92
N THR A 47 7.44 41.11 9.73
CA THR A 47 6.44 41.33 8.66
C THR A 47 5.73 40.06 8.23
N ASN A 48 6.20 38.89 8.68
CA ASN A 48 5.79 37.57 8.18
C ASN A 48 5.81 37.45 6.64
N LYS A 49 6.58 38.31 5.96
CA LYS A 49 6.80 38.26 4.52
C LYS A 49 8.05 37.45 4.21
N PRO A 50 8.05 36.70 3.10
CA PRO A 50 9.18 35.89 2.71
C PRO A 50 10.37 36.77 2.29
N GLU A 51 11.58 36.35 2.64
CA GLU A 51 12.79 37.10 2.30
C GLU A 51 13.06 37.07 0.78
N LYS A 52 13.45 38.22 0.21
CA LYS A 52 13.85 38.31 -1.20
C LYS A 52 15.14 37.51 -1.42
N GLY A 53 15.12 36.54 -2.34
CA GLY A 53 16.24 35.64 -2.60
C GLY A 53 16.44 34.55 -1.52
N GLY A 54 15.52 34.46 -0.55
CA GLY A 54 15.51 33.42 0.48
C GLY A 54 14.78 32.14 0.07
N LEU A 55 14.69 31.20 1.00
CA LEU A 55 14.09 29.88 0.79
C LEU A 55 12.58 29.91 0.47
N PHE A 56 11.87 31.00 0.76
CA PHE A 56 10.43 31.12 0.49
C PHE A 56 10.10 32.23 -0.52
N CYS A 57 11.12 32.76 -1.21
CA CYS A 57 11.02 33.93 -2.08
C CYS A 57 9.92 33.79 -3.13
N GLU A 58 8.97 34.72 -3.14
CA GLU A 58 7.86 34.74 -4.11
C GLU A 58 8.32 34.91 -5.55
N ARG A 59 9.43 35.61 -5.77
CA ARG A 59 10.01 35.82 -7.10
C ARG A 59 10.49 34.52 -7.72
N ILE A 60 11.00 33.59 -6.90
CA ILE A 60 11.55 32.31 -7.35
C ILE A 60 10.41 31.28 -7.48
N PHE A 61 9.64 31.10 -6.40
CA PHE A 61 8.69 30.00 -6.27
C PHE A 61 7.26 30.34 -6.70
N GLY A 62 6.90 31.62 -6.78
CA GLY A 62 5.54 32.10 -7.07
C GLY A 62 4.86 32.78 -5.88
N PRO A 63 3.69 33.40 -6.07
CA PRO A 63 3.02 34.22 -5.05
C PRO A 63 2.37 33.38 -3.95
N ILE A 64 2.30 33.91 -2.71
CA ILE A 64 1.66 33.21 -1.57
C ILE A 64 0.14 33.11 -1.78
N LYS A 65 -0.47 34.20 -2.25
CA LYS A 65 -1.90 34.27 -2.57
C LYS A 65 -2.08 34.49 -4.06
N SER A 66 -3.03 33.80 -4.67
CA SER A 66 -3.26 33.84 -6.11
C SER A 66 -3.57 35.27 -6.58
N GLY A 67 -2.83 35.72 -7.60
CA GLY A 67 -3.00 37.06 -8.20
C GLY A 67 -2.43 38.23 -7.38
N ILE A 68 -1.82 37.99 -6.20
CA ILE A 68 -1.22 39.05 -5.36
C ILE A 68 0.30 38.93 -5.39
N CYS A 69 1.00 40.03 -5.70
CA CYS A 69 2.46 40.07 -5.68
C CYS A 69 3.03 40.42 -4.29
N ALA A 70 4.35 40.27 -4.10
CA ALA A 70 5.03 40.61 -2.83
C ALA A 70 4.86 42.08 -2.39
N CYS A 71 4.65 43.00 -3.34
CA CYS A 71 4.40 44.41 -3.09
C CYS A 71 2.96 44.71 -2.63
N GLY A 72 2.04 43.75 -2.77
CA GLY A 72 0.62 43.93 -2.47
C GLY A 72 -0.22 44.40 -3.64
N GLU A 73 0.35 44.57 -4.84
CA GLU A 73 -0.42 44.81 -6.06
C GLU A 73 -1.20 43.53 -6.41
N TYR A 74 -2.48 43.70 -6.76
CA TYR A 74 -3.36 42.62 -7.19
C TYR A 74 -3.70 42.78 -8.67
N ARG A 75 -3.66 41.68 -9.43
CA ARG A 75 -4.19 41.61 -10.78
C ARG A 75 -5.09 40.40 -10.94
N VAL A 76 -6.19 40.58 -11.65
CA VAL A 76 -7.12 39.50 -11.98
C VAL A 76 -6.42 38.54 -12.92
N ILE A 77 -6.42 37.25 -12.56
CA ILE A 77 -5.87 36.18 -13.39
C ILE A 77 -6.81 36.00 -14.60
N ARG A 78 -6.40 36.46 -15.78
CA ARG A 78 -7.10 36.23 -17.05
C ARG A 78 -6.71 34.84 -17.62
N ASP A 79 -7.51 34.34 -18.56
CA ASP A 79 -7.34 32.99 -19.12
C ASP A 79 -5.95 32.69 -19.69
N LYS A 80 -5.63 31.38 -19.71
CA LYS A 80 -4.30 30.74 -19.95
C LYS A 80 -3.53 31.12 -21.23
N LYS A 81 -4.06 31.97 -22.12
CA LYS A 81 -3.46 32.33 -23.41
C LYS A 81 -2.72 33.67 -23.41
N ALA A 82 -2.78 34.45 -22.33
CA ALA A 82 -1.99 35.69 -22.19
C ALA A 82 -0.60 35.41 -21.63
N GLU A 83 0.41 36.17 -22.08
CA GLU A 83 1.76 36.10 -21.52
C GLU A 83 1.74 36.37 -20.01
N PRO A 84 2.56 35.65 -19.21
CA PRO A 84 2.55 35.81 -17.77
C PRO A 84 2.99 37.22 -17.39
N GLU A 85 2.06 38.01 -16.86
CA GLU A 85 2.36 39.34 -16.37
C GLU A 85 3.22 39.25 -15.10
N PHE A 86 4.31 40.01 -15.09
CA PHE A 86 5.19 40.16 -13.94
C PHE A 86 5.00 41.55 -13.33
N CYS A 87 5.08 41.65 -12.00
CA CYS A 87 5.14 42.95 -11.35
C CYS A 87 6.50 43.62 -11.65
N GLU A 88 6.49 44.84 -12.17
CA GLU A 88 7.72 45.58 -12.52
C GLU A 88 8.59 45.87 -11.29
N LYS A 89 7.98 46.06 -10.11
CA LYS A 89 8.67 46.40 -8.86
C LYS A 89 9.34 45.19 -8.20
N CYS A 90 8.62 44.08 -8.05
CA CYS A 90 9.13 42.90 -7.33
C CYS A 90 9.54 41.72 -8.22
N GLY A 91 9.13 41.71 -9.49
CA GLY A 91 9.38 40.62 -10.43
C GLY A 91 8.61 39.34 -10.12
N VAL A 92 7.59 39.39 -9.25
CA VAL A 92 6.71 38.24 -8.95
C VAL A 92 5.69 38.09 -10.07
N GLN A 93 5.46 36.84 -10.47
CA GLN A 93 4.50 36.47 -11.51
C GLN A 93 3.08 36.48 -10.94
N PHE A 94 2.12 37.08 -11.64
CA PHE A 94 0.70 37.06 -11.27
C PHE A 94 0.06 35.73 -11.71
N VAL A 95 0.22 34.70 -10.89
CA VAL A 95 -0.32 33.36 -11.12
C VAL A 95 -1.02 32.80 -9.88
N ASP A 96 -1.60 31.63 -10.02
CA ASP A 96 -2.16 30.87 -8.90
C ASP A 96 -1.05 30.43 -7.93
N SER A 97 -1.32 30.51 -6.62
CA SER A 97 -0.37 30.12 -5.57
C SER A 97 0.02 28.65 -5.67
N ARG A 98 -0.83 27.80 -6.27
CA ARG A 98 -0.56 26.37 -6.55
C ARG A 98 0.78 26.13 -7.27
N ILE A 99 1.30 27.11 -8.01
CA ILE A 99 2.61 26.98 -8.67
C ILE A 99 3.76 26.75 -7.65
N ARG A 100 3.60 27.21 -6.40
CA ARG A 100 4.57 27.03 -5.31
C ARG A 100 4.74 25.58 -4.86
N ARG A 101 3.89 24.67 -5.35
CA ARG A 101 4.02 23.21 -5.18
C ARG A 101 4.92 22.56 -6.21
N TYR A 102 5.07 23.17 -7.38
CA TYR A 102 5.73 22.58 -8.54
C TYR A 102 7.04 23.29 -8.89
N GLN A 103 7.12 24.59 -8.65
CA GLN A 103 8.28 25.38 -9.01
C GLN A 103 9.48 25.07 -8.12
N MET A 104 10.58 24.61 -8.73
CA MET A 104 11.85 24.40 -8.03
C MET A 104 12.73 25.65 -8.07
N GLY A 105 13.64 25.73 -7.09
CA GLY A 105 14.77 26.66 -7.09
C GLY A 105 16.08 25.89 -7.22
N TYR A 106 17.21 26.60 -7.26
CA TYR A 106 18.52 25.96 -7.18
C TYR A 106 19.50 26.78 -6.35
N ILE A 107 20.53 26.13 -5.82
CA ILE A 107 21.69 26.76 -5.16
C ILE A 107 22.90 26.49 -6.03
N LYS A 108 23.62 27.55 -6.42
CA LYS A 108 24.92 27.42 -7.09
C LYS A 108 25.99 27.20 -6.03
N LEU A 109 26.56 26.00 -5.99
CA LEU A 109 27.61 25.63 -5.06
C LEU A 109 28.92 26.33 -5.45
N ALA A 110 29.70 26.75 -4.46
CA ALA A 110 30.99 27.41 -4.64
C ALA A 110 32.09 26.42 -5.03
N CYS A 111 32.00 25.20 -4.51
CA CYS A 111 32.84 24.06 -4.87
C CYS A 111 31.96 22.91 -5.38
N PRO A 112 32.46 22.03 -6.27
CA PRO A 112 31.81 20.77 -6.58
C PRO A 112 31.66 19.92 -5.31
N VAL A 113 30.57 19.15 -5.21
CA VAL A 113 30.25 18.31 -4.04
C VAL A 113 29.87 16.91 -4.51
N THR A 114 30.49 15.87 -3.98
CA THR A 114 30.11 14.50 -4.34
C THR A 114 28.74 14.15 -3.77
N HIS A 115 27.93 13.44 -4.53
CA HIS A 115 26.65 12.95 -4.00
C HIS A 115 26.88 11.77 -3.05
N VAL A 116 26.42 11.88 -1.80
CA VAL A 116 26.63 10.87 -0.74
C VAL A 116 26.20 9.46 -1.14
N TRP A 117 25.08 9.30 -1.85
CA TRP A 117 24.61 7.99 -2.34
C TRP A 117 25.58 7.30 -3.30
N TYR A 118 26.33 8.03 -4.13
CA TYR A 118 27.27 7.41 -5.08
C TYR A 118 28.65 7.17 -4.47
N LEU A 119 29.02 7.95 -3.44
CA LEU A 119 30.30 7.82 -2.75
C LEU A 119 30.24 6.81 -1.60
N LYS A 120 29.35 6.98 -0.62
CA LYS A 120 29.37 6.24 0.66
C LYS A 120 28.47 5.00 0.71
N ARG A 121 27.45 4.90 -0.13
CA ARG A 121 26.58 3.70 -0.16
C ARG A 121 27.39 2.52 -0.68
N LEU A 122 27.20 1.35 -0.09
CA LEU A 122 27.85 0.11 -0.53
C LEU A 122 26.94 -0.66 -1.50
N PRO A 123 27.46 -1.12 -2.65
CA PRO A 123 28.79 -0.83 -3.20
C PRO A 123 28.88 0.62 -3.71
N SER A 124 30.05 1.26 -3.56
CA SER A 124 30.26 2.63 -4.00
C SER A 124 30.46 2.69 -5.52
N TYR A 125 29.60 3.45 -6.20
CA TYR A 125 29.62 3.57 -7.66
C TYR A 125 30.87 4.32 -8.14
N ILE A 126 31.26 5.39 -7.45
CA ILE A 126 32.46 6.17 -7.76
C ILE A 126 33.72 5.32 -7.54
N ALA A 127 33.78 4.58 -6.42
CA ALA A 127 34.92 3.70 -6.13
C ALA A 127 35.06 2.56 -7.16
N ASN A 128 33.93 1.98 -7.58
CA ASN A 128 33.93 0.92 -8.59
C ASN A 128 34.41 1.43 -9.95
N LEU A 129 34.00 2.61 -10.38
CA LEU A 129 34.42 3.18 -11.67
C LEU A 129 35.90 3.56 -11.67
N LEU A 130 36.38 4.21 -10.62
CA LEU A 130 37.77 4.69 -10.50
C LEU A 130 38.77 3.61 -10.09
N ASP A 131 38.31 2.41 -9.72
CA ASP A 131 39.15 1.32 -9.21
C ASP A 131 40.07 1.76 -8.07
N LYS A 132 39.47 2.42 -7.08
CA LYS A 132 40.14 2.90 -5.88
C LYS A 132 39.42 2.39 -4.64
N PRO A 133 40.14 2.10 -3.54
CA PRO A 133 39.50 1.77 -2.28
C PRO A 133 38.67 2.95 -1.78
N LEU A 134 37.48 2.68 -1.24
CA LEU A 134 36.55 3.70 -0.73
C LEU A 134 37.22 4.66 0.25
N LYS A 135 38.03 4.14 1.20
CA LYS A 135 38.76 4.95 2.18
C LYS A 135 39.67 6.01 1.55
N GLN A 136 40.28 5.71 0.40
CA GLN A 136 41.13 6.67 -0.31
C GLN A 136 40.30 7.81 -0.89
N LEU A 137 39.12 7.50 -1.44
CA LEU A 137 38.21 8.51 -1.98
C LEU A 137 37.54 9.32 -0.88
N GLU A 138 37.17 8.71 0.24
CA GLU A 138 36.67 9.42 1.41
C GLU A 138 37.73 10.36 1.99
N ASN A 139 38.98 9.90 2.11
CA ASN A 139 40.08 10.78 2.52
C ASN A 139 40.30 11.93 1.53
N LEU A 140 40.01 11.71 0.25
CA LEU A 140 40.14 12.75 -0.76
C LEU A 140 39.06 13.83 -0.66
N VAL A 141 37.87 13.45 -0.22
CA VAL A 141 36.70 14.34 -0.09
C VAL A 141 36.64 15.01 1.29
N TYR A 142 36.96 14.30 2.38
CA TYR A 142 36.72 14.74 3.76
C TYR A 142 37.97 15.00 4.59
N SER A 143 39.18 14.68 4.10
CA SER A 143 40.43 14.86 4.86
C SER A 143 41.27 16.03 4.34
N ASP A 144 42.01 16.64 5.25
CA ASP A 144 42.76 17.88 5.01
C ASP A 144 44.00 17.71 4.12
N PHE A 145 44.46 16.49 3.84
CA PHE A 145 45.64 16.26 3.01
C PHE A 145 45.48 14.97 2.21
N SER A 146 45.19 15.10 0.92
CA SER A 146 45.12 14.00 -0.03
C SER A 146 45.70 14.42 -1.37
N PHE A 147 46.58 13.60 -1.93
CA PHE A 147 47.10 13.81 -3.27
C PHE A 147 46.12 13.20 -4.27
N ALA A 148 45.37 14.03 -4.98
CA ALA A 148 44.87 13.61 -6.28
C ALA A 148 46.03 13.78 -7.29
N ARG A 149 46.37 12.72 -8.00
CA ARG A 149 47.21 12.86 -9.19
C ARG A 149 46.42 13.70 -10.21
N PRO A 150 46.96 14.80 -10.75
CA PRO A 150 46.34 15.47 -11.88
C PRO A 150 46.39 14.50 -13.06
N ILE A 151 45.25 14.23 -13.66
CA ILE A 151 45.20 13.46 -14.90
C ILE A 151 45.45 14.44 -16.06
N ALA A 152 46.65 14.29 -16.62
CA ALA A 152 47.13 14.69 -17.95
C ALA A 152 47.55 16.16 -18.28
N LYS A 153 48.67 16.21 -19.03
CA LYS A 153 49.29 17.28 -19.85
C LYS A 153 50.28 18.28 -19.22
N LYS A 154 50.79 18.05 -18.01
CA LYS A 154 52.00 18.75 -17.52
C LYS A 154 53.04 17.72 -17.04
N PRO A 155 54.34 17.84 -17.40
CA PRO A 155 55.37 17.01 -16.79
C PRO A 155 55.38 17.32 -15.28
N THR A 156 55.13 16.30 -14.48
CA THR A 156 55.01 16.41 -13.01
C THR A 156 56.10 15.59 -12.34
N PHE A 157 56.61 16.08 -11.20
CA PHE A 157 57.69 15.46 -10.42
C PHE A 157 57.30 14.03 -9.97
N LEU A 158 56.01 13.77 -9.82
CA LEU A 158 55.43 12.48 -9.39
C LEU A 158 55.41 11.37 -10.45
N ARG A 159 55.80 11.63 -11.72
CA ARG A 159 56.03 10.55 -12.71
C ARG A 159 57.25 9.67 -12.36
N LEU A 160 58.13 10.12 -11.47
CA LEU A 160 59.32 9.39 -11.01
C LEU A 160 59.05 8.33 -9.92
N ARG A 161 57.79 8.13 -9.51
CA ARG A 161 57.43 7.52 -8.22
C ARG A 161 56.98 6.05 -8.28
N GLY A 162 57.62 5.24 -9.12
CA GLY A 162 57.37 3.78 -9.18
C GLY A 162 57.91 2.98 -7.99
N LEU A 163 58.33 3.62 -6.89
CA LEU A 163 59.18 3.02 -5.85
C LEU A 163 58.60 2.96 -4.43
N PHE A 164 57.42 3.52 -4.14
CA PHE A 164 56.93 3.59 -2.75
C PHE A 164 55.43 3.30 -2.62
N GLU A 165 55.11 2.17 -2.00
CA GLU A 165 53.76 1.59 -1.92
C GLU A 165 52.88 2.18 -0.79
N ASN A 166 53.43 2.92 0.18
CA ASN A 166 52.70 3.39 1.36
C ASN A 166 53.04 4.85 1.70
N GLU A 167 52.40 5.83 1.05
CA GLU A 167 52.88 7.22 1.08
C GLU A 167 51.78 8.29 1.00
N ILE A 168 50.84 8.28 1.96
CA ILE A 168 49.93 9.43 2.15
C ILE A 168 50.23 10.13 3.49
N GLN A 169 50.68 9.39 4.51
CA GLN A 169 50.88 9.94 5.85
C GLN A 169 52.28 10.56 6.05
N SER A 170 53.32 10.07 5.37
CA SER A 170 54.70 10.59 5.49
C SER A 170 54.93 11.91 4.74
N TRP A 171 54.11 12.21 3.73
CA TRP A 171 54.29 13.35 2.82
C TRP A 171 53.90 14.70 3.43
N LYS A 172 53.11 14.69 4.51
CA LYS A 172 52.69 15.89 5.26
C LYS A 172 53.89 16.64 5.88
N TYR A 173 54.92 15.89 6.29
CA TYR A 173 56.11 16.44 6.94
C TYR A 173 57.32 16.49 6.01
N SER A 174 57.42 15.58 5.04
CA SER A 174 58.60 15.50 4.17
C SER A 174 58.60 16.52 3.03
N ILE A 175 57.48 16.78 2.35
CA ILE A 175 57.49 17.69 1.19
C ILE A 175 57.76 19.16 1.55
N PRO A 176 57.16 19.74 2.61
CA PRO A 176 57.42 21.14 2.97
C PRO A 176 58.90 21.43 3.27
N LEU A 177 59.69 20.42 3.64
CA LEU A 177 61.13 20.55 3.88
C LEU A 177 61.93 20.77 2.60
N PHE A 178 61.42 20.37 1.43
CA PHE A 178 62.12 20.47 0.14
C PHE A 178 61.78 21.74 -0.65
N PHE A 179 60.83 22.55 -0.19
CA PHE A 179 60.35 23.73 -0.90
C PHE A 179 60.32 24.96 0.01
N THR A 180 60.67 26.14 -0.50
CA THR A 180 60.30 27.40 0.17
C THR A 180 58.78 27.50 0.27
N THR A 181 58.22 28.24 1.23
CA THR A 181 56.76 28.42 1.40
C THR A 181 56.06 28.82 0.08
N GLN A 182 56.74 29.62 -0.75
CA GLN A 182 56.25 30.04 -2.07
C GLN A 182 56.47 29.00 -3.18
N GLY A 183 57.59 28.24 -3.14
CA GLY A 183 57.84 27.10 -4.02
C GLY A 183 56.86 25.95 -3.78
N PHE A 184 56.49 25.72 -2.52
CA PHE A 184 55.52 24.69 -2.15
C PHE A 184 54.11 25.08 -2.58
N ALA A 185 53.74 26.35 -2.44
CA ALA A 185 52.44 26.85 -2.89
C ALA A 185 52.28 26.74 -4.42
N THR A 186 53.34 27.04 -5.19
CA THR A 186 53.34 26.91 -6.65
C THR A 186 53.33 25.46 -7.11
N PHE A 187 54.07 24.56 -6.44
CA PHE A 187 54.00 23.11 -6.65
C PHE A 187 52.59 22.56 -6.35
N ARG A 188 52.04 22.88 -5.16
CA ARG A 188 50.70 22.47 -4.72
C ARG A 188 49.61 22.89 -5.70
N ASN A 189 49.64 24.14 -6.18
CA ASN A 189 48.66 24.64 -7.14
C ASN A 189 48.78 24.02 -8.54
N ARG A 190 49.94 23.44 -8.88
CA ARG A 190 50.17 22.75 -10.17
C ARG A 190 49.84 21.26 -10.11
N GLU A 191 50.18 20.59 -9.00
CA GLU A 191 50.19 19.12 -8.91
C GLU A 191 49.13 18.53 -7.97
N ILE A 192 48.41 19.33 -7.18
CA ILE A 192 47.46 18.81 -6.18
C ILE A 192 46.07 19.38 -6.46
N SER A 193 45.17 18.54 -6.95
CA SER A 193 43.72 18.78 -6.86
C SER A 193 43.18 18.10 -5.61
N THR A 194 42.27 18.77 -4.90
CA THR A 194 41.69 18.30 -3.63
C THR A 194 40.17 18.29 -3.70
N GLY A 195 39.54 17.49 -2.84
CA GLY A 195 38.10 17.46 -2.67
C GLY A 195 37.33 16.82 -3.83
N ALA A 196 36.02 17.05 -3.84
CA ALA A 196 35.12 16.50 -4.85
C ALA A 196 35.39 17.02 -6.28
N GLY A 197 36.06 18.17 -6.43
CA GLY A 197 36.50 18.69 -7.74
C GLY A 197 37.47 17.74 -8.45
N ALA A 198 38.44 17.19 -7.71
CA ALA A 198 39.39 16.23 -8.26
C ALA A 198 38.72 14.91 -8.68
N ILE A 199 37.69 14.46 -7.94
CA ILE A 199 36.90 13.29 -8.35
C ILE A 199 36.15 13.57 -9.65
N ARG A 200 35.59 14.77 -9.80
CA ARG A 200 34.90 15.15 -11.02
C ARG A 200 35.82 15.14 -12.24
N GLU A 201 37.01 15.72 -12.12
CA GLU A 201 38.03 15.69 -13.18
C GLU A 201 38.40 14.24 -13.53
N GLN A 202 38.66 13.41 -12.52
CA GLN A 202 38.96 11.99 -12.75
C GLN A 202 37.83 11.24 -13.45
N LEU A 203 36.57 11.56 -13.16
CA LEU A 203 35.39 10.95 -13.79
C LEU A 203 35.15 11.48 -15.21
N ALA A 204 35.46 12.75 -15.47
CA ALA A 204 35.31 13.37 -16.79
C ALA A 204 36.34 12.84 -17.80
N ASP A 205 37.55 12.50 -17.34
CA ASP A 205 38.61 11.95 -18.18
C ASP A 205 38.44 10.43 -18.48
N LEU A 206 37.41 9.77 -17.94
CA LEU A 206 37.21 8.33 -18.13
C LEU A 206 36.65 8.00 -19.51
N ASP A 207 37.38 7.17 -20.27
CA ASP A 207 36.81 6.46 -21.40
C ASP A 207 36.20 5.11 -20.93
N LEU A 208 34.87 5.06 -20.94
CA LEU A 208 34.10 3.90 -20.51
C LEU A 208 34.34 2.66 -21.39
N LYS A 209 34.64 2.81 -22.68
CA LYS A 209 34.90 1.68 -23.57
C LYS A 209 36.23 1.02 -23.21
N ILE A 210 37.26 1.85 -23.02
CA ILE A 210 38.59 1.42 -22.58
C ILE A 210 38.49 0.67 -21.24
N ILE A 211 37.71 1.18 -20.28
CA ILE A 211 37.50 0.50 -18.99
C ILE A 211 36.86 -0.88 -19.16
N ILE A 212 35.87 -1.02 -20.05
CA ILE A 212 35.22 -2.30 -20.31
C ILE A 212 36.22 -3.30 -20.90
N ASP A 213 37.02 -2.87 -21.88
CA ASP A 213 37.98 -3.73 -22.55
C ASP A 213 39.08 -4.20 -21.59
N TYR A 214 39.73 -3.27 -20.87
CA TYR A 214 40.75 -3.63 -19.85
C TYR A 214 40.19 -4.53 -18.75
N SER A 215 39.01 -4.20 -18.21
CA SER A 215 38.42 -4.98 -17.12
C SER A 215 38.00 -6.39 -17.58
N SER A 216 37.61 -6.53 -18.85
CA SER A 216 37.24 -7.83 -19.45
C SER A 216 38.48 -8.70 -19.70
N VAL A 217 39.59 -8.10 -20.14
CA VAL A 217 40.89 -8.79 -20.28
C VAL A 217 41.40 -9.24 -18.92
N GLU A 218 41.46 -8.35 -17.93
CA GLU A 218 41.90 -8.68 -16.56
C GLU A 218 41.05 -9.82 -15.96
N TRP A 219 39.73 -9.81 -16.21
CA TRP A 219 38.86 -10.87 -15.73
C TRP A 219 39.18 -12.24 -16.37
N LYS A 220 39.49 -12.27 -17.67
CA LYS A 220 39.89 -13.51 -18.39
C LYS A 220 41.22 -14.04 -17.85
N GLU A 221 42.22 -13.19 -17.67
CA GLU A 221 43.51 -13.58 -17.10
C GLU A 221 43.36 -14.18 -15.69
N LEU A 222 42.50 -13.59 -14.86
CA LEU A 222 42.20 -14.13 -13.55
C LEU A 222 41.39 -15.44 -13.62
N ALA A 223 40.61 -15.67 -14.67
CA ALA A 223 39.88 -16.91 -14.91
C ALA A 223 40.82 -18.07 -15.24
N GLU A 224 41.85 -17.80 -16.04
CA GLU A 224 42.86 -18.78 -16.47
C GLU A 224 43.83 -19.18 -15.34
N ARG A 225 44.06 -18.31 -14.35
CA ARG A 225 45.04 -18.51 -13.26
C ARG A 225 44.79 -19.70 -12.31
N GLY A 226 43.70 -20.47 -12.46
CA GLY A 226 43.40 -21.66 -11.66
C GLY A 226 43.25 -21.40 -10.14
N SER A 227 43.06 -22.46 -9.35
CA SER A 227 43.10 -22.38 -7.87
C SER A 227 44.54 -22.50 -7.38
N THR A 228 44.99 -21.60 -6.51
CA THR A 228 46.37 -21.59 -5.99
C THR A 228 46.57 -22.51 -4.78
N GLY A 229 45.50 -23.15 -4.29
CA GLY A 229 45.50 -24.00 -3.09
C GLY A 229 45.45 -23.21 -1.78
N ASN A 230 45.79 -21.92 -1.80
CA ASN A 230 45.65 -21.00 -0.68
C ASN A 230 44.25 -20.35 -0.67
N LYS A 231 43.44 -20.68 0.35
CA LYS A 231 42.08 -20.15 0.52
C LYS A 231 42.02 -18.61 0.48
N TRP A 232 43.03 -17.91 1.03
CA TRP A 232 43.03 -16.45 1.10
C TRP A 232 43.27 -15.79 -0.26
N GLU A 233 44.18 -16.35 -1.07
CA GLU A 233 44.46 -15.88 -2.42
C GLU A 233 43.28 -16.14 -3.36
N ASP A 234 42.69 -17.34 -3.29
CA ASP A 234 41.49 -17.69 -4.05
C ASP A 234 40.30 -16.76 -3.71
N LEU A 235 40.15 -16.39 -2.43
CA LEU A 235 39.17 -15.39 -1.96
C LEU A 235 39.45 -14.00 -2.53
N LYS A 236 40.71 -13.57 -2.58
CA LYS A 236 41.13 -12.27 -3.14
C LYS A 236 40.84 -12.21 -4.63
N VAL A 237 41.19 -13.26 -5.37
CA VAL A 237 40.89 -13.40 -6.81
C VAL A 237 39.38 -13.40 -7.05
N ARG A 238 38.60 -14.14 -6.25
CA ARG A 238 37.13 -14.14 -6.36
C ARG A 238 36.52 -12.76 -6.13
N ARG A 239 37.01 -12.03 -5.12
CA ARG A 239 36.56 -10.64 -4.86
C ARG A 239 36.91 -9.70 -6.01
N ARG A 240 38.12 -9.83 -6.58
CA ARG A 240 38.55 -9.03 -7.74
C ARG A 240 37.72 -9.34 -8.98
N LYS A 241 37.47 -10.61 -9.28
CA LYS A 241 36.55 -11.04 -10.35
C LYS A 241 35.16 -10.41 -10.20
N GLY A 242 34.57 -10.52 -9.00
CA GLY A 242 33.26 -9.92 -8.73
C GLY A 242 33.24 -8.39 -8.83
N PHE A 243 34.35 -7.73 -8.46
CA PHE A 243 34.53 -6.29 -8.68
C PHE A 243 34.56 -5.91 -10.16
N LEU A 244 35.35 -6.64 -10.97
CA LEU A 244 35.48 -6.38 -12.41
C LEU A 244 34.14 -6.54 -13.14
N VAL A 245 33.37 -7.58 -12.80
CA VAL A 245 32.01 -7.76 -13.34
C VAL A 245 31.13 -6.55 -13.04
N ARG A 246 31.09 -6.11 -11.77
CA ARG A 246 30.31 -4.90 -11.40
C ARG A 246 30.80 -3.66 -12.15
N ARG A 247 32.11 -3.48 -12.31
CA ARG A 247 32.69 -2.33 -13.01
C ARG A 247 32.30 -2.31 -14.49
N VAL A 248 32.41 -3.45 -15.18
CA VAL A 248 32.00 -3.61 -16.59
C VAL A 248 30.51 -3.37 -16.74
N GLU A 249 29.69 -3.92 -15.85
CA GLU A 249 28.23 -3.75 -15.87
C GLU A 249 27.85 -2.28 -15.69
N LEU A 250 28.44 -1.58 -14.71
CA LEU A 250 28.22 -0.15 -14.49
C LEU A 250 28.60 0.68 -15.73
N ALA A 251 29.77 0.46 -16.31
CA ALA A 251 30.20 1.16 -17.52
C ALA A 251 29.24 0.92 -18.70
N LYS A 252 28.79 -0.33 -18.90
CA LYS A 252 27.78 -0.68 -19.91
C LYS A 252 26.45 0.06 -19.67
N HIS A 253 26.02 0.21 -18.42
CA HIS A 253 24.81 0.96 -18.10
C HIS A 253 24.93 2.46 -18.43
N PHE A 254 26.06 3.09 -18.13
CA PHE A 254 26.29 4.50 -18.50
C PHE A 254 26.27 4.71 -20.02
N ILE A 255 26.91 3.81 -20.79
CA ILE A 255 26.88 3.86 -22.26
C ILE A 255 25.45 3.70 -22.79
N ARG A 256 24.71 2.71 -22.29
CA ARG A 256 23.31 2.45 -22.73
C ARG A 256 22.37 3.61 -22.41
N THR A 257 22.57 4.28 -21.29
CA THR A 257 21.70 5.36 -20.83
C THR A 257 22.10 6.74 -21.35
N ASN A 258 23.27 6.85 -21.98
CA ASN A 258 23.91 8.10 -22.41
C ASN A 258 24.01 9.13 -21.26
N ILE A 259 24.41 8.65 -20.08
CA ILE A 259 24.61 9.44 -18.87
C ILE A 259 26.12 9.57 -18.64
N GLU A 260 26.56 10.77 -18.27
CA GLU A 260 27.98 11.00 -17.95
C GLU A 260 28.26 10.70 -16.47
N PRO A 261 29.36 10.01 -16.14
CA PRO A 261 29.74 9.73 -14.76
C PRO A 261 29.99 10.98 -13.90
N GLU A 262 30.40 12.09 -14.52
CA GLU A 262 30.68 13.34 -13.79
C GLU A 262 29.44 13.94 -13.10
N TRP A 263 28.22 13.59 -13.53
CA TRP A 263 26.98 14.06 -12.91
C TRP A 263 26.74 13.49 -11.51
N MET A 264 27.54 12.52 -11.06
CA MET A 264 27.58 12.08 -9.66
C MET A 264 28.18 13.13 -8.72
N VAL A 265 28.85 14.16 -9.27
CA VAL A 265 29.37 15.32 -8.54
C VAL A 265 28.49 16.54 -8.85
N LEU A 266 27.84 17.06 -7.81
CA LEU A 266 26.91 18.17 -7.90
C LEU A 266 27.64 19.51 -7.95
N CYS A 267 27.33 20.32 -8.96
CA CYS A 267 27.70 21.74 -9.02
C CYS A 267 26.52 22.67 -8.73
N LEU A 268 25.30 22.20 -9.02
CA LEU A 268 24.04 22.86 -8.71
C LEU A 268 23.22 21.92 -7.82
N LEU A 269 22.65 22.46 -6.76
CA LEU A 269 21.79 21.72 -5.84
C LEU A 269 20.34 22.20 -6.01
N PRO A 270 19.38 21.32 -6.37
CA PRO A 270 17.99 21.71 -6.47
C PRO A 270 17.39 22.01 -5.09
N VAL A 271 16.54 23.02 -5.04
CA VAL A 271 15.77 23.41 -3.86
C VAL A 271 14.31 23.02 -4.07
N LEU A 272 13.78 22.21 -3.16
CA LEU A 272 12.38 21.80 -3.23
C LEU A 272 11.42 23.01 -3.19
N PRO A 273 10.26 22.89 -3.84
CA PRO A 273 9.18 23.88 -3.73
C PRO A 273 8.74 24.10 -2.27
N PRO A 274 8.42 25.32 -1.85
CA PRO A 274 8.07 25.66 -0.47
C PRO A 274 6.93 24.85 0.14
N GLU A 275 5.91 24.48 -0.64
CA GLU A 275 4.78 23.70 -0.11
C GLU A 275 5.15 22.27 0.28
N LEU A 276 6.26 21.73 -0.25
CA LEU A 276 6.77 20.42 0.16
C LEU A 276 7.60 20.50 1.45
N ARG A 277 7.93 21.70 1.91
CA ARG A 277 8.72 22.00 3.12
C ARG A 277 8.09 23.16 3.90
N PRO A 278 6.86 22.96 4.43
CA PRO A 278 6.05 24.04 4.95
C PRO A 278 6.69 24.73 6.16
N PHE A 279 6.26 25.97 6.35
CA PHE A 279 6.56 26.80 7.51
C PHE A 279 5.21 27.30 8.02
N ILE A 280 4.83 26.87 9.23
CA ILE A 280 3.50 27.05 9.79
C ILE A 280 3.65 27.78 11.12
N GLN A 281 2.89 28.85 11.30
CA GLN A 281 2.75 29.51 12.58
C GLN A 281 1.66 28.78 13.38
N ILE A 282 2.00 28.29 14.57
CA ILE A 282 1.05 27.68 15.48
C ILE A 282 0.41 28.78 16.34
N ASP A 283 -0.86 28.61 16.70
CA ASP A 283 -1.58 29.48 17.62
C ASP A 283 -0.80 29.56 18.95
N GLY A 284 -0.22 30.73 19.25
CA GLY A 284 0.76 30.92 20.32
C GLY A 284 2.09 31.55 19.88
N GLY A 285 2.26 31.82 18.58
CA GLY A 285 3.43 32.54 18.05
C GLY A 285 4.68 31.69 17.86
N THR A 286 4.63 30.41 18.24
CA THR A 286 5.68 29.42 17.93
C THR A 286 5.65 29.07 16.45
N LEU A 287 6.83 29.09 15.84
CA LEU A 287 7.01 28.86 14.41
C LEU A 287 7.49 27.43 14.20
N ALA A 288 6.67 26.60 13.56
CA ALA A 288 7.04 25.25 13.17
C ALA A 288 7.59 25.26 11.73
N SER A 289 8.83 24.85 11.57
CA SER A 289 9.48 24.70 10.26
C SER A 289 9.77 23.23 9.97
N SER A 290 9.67 22.83 8.71
CA SER A 290 10.23 21.56 8.26
C SER A 290 11.74 21.49 8.50
N ASP A 291 12.22 20.33 8.97
CA ASP A 291 13.64 19.98 9.17
C ASP A 291 14.51 20.28 7.93
N LEU A 292 13.96 20.06 6.73
CA LEU A 292 14.65 20.33 5.46
C LEU A 292 15.05 21.81 5.32
N ASN A 293 14.23 22.75 5.82
CA ASN A 293 14.56 24.17 5.74
C ASN A 293 15.81 24.50 6.58
N VAL A 294 16.00 23.85 7.73
CA VAL A 294 17.19 24.02 8.58
C VAL A 294 18.43 23.47 7.89
N LEU A 295 18.32 22.30 7.26
CA LEU A 295 19.41 21.70 6.49
C LEU A 295 19.79 22.56 5.27
N TYR A 296 18.79 23.09 4.54
CA TYR A 296 19.03 24.03 3.44
C TYR A 296 19.69 25.33 3.90
N GLN A 297 19.24 25.89 5.04
CA GLN A 297 19.86 27.08 5.64
C GLN A 297 21.35 26.84 5.89
N ARG A 298 21.70 25.69 6.48
CA ARG A 298 23.09 25.33 6.77
C ARG A 298 23.93 25.25 5.49
N VAL A 299 23.41 24.62 4.42
CA VAL A 299 24.09 24.57 3.11
C VAL A 299 24.34 25.97 2.57
N ILE A 300 23.32 26.85 2.58
CA ILE A 300 23.45 28.21 2.05
C ILE A 300 24.46 29.04 2.85
N VAL A 301 24.41 28.97 4.19
CA VAL A 301 25.35 29.68 5.07
C VAL A 301 26.79 29.25 4.76
N ARG A 302 27.08 27.94 4.77
CA ARG A 302 28.44 27.42 4.50
C ARG A 302 28.91 27.77 3.09
N ASN A 303 28.02 27.67 2.11
CA ASN A 303 28.32 28.02 0.72
C ASN A 303 28.64 29.52 0.55
N ASN A 304 27.89 30.40 1.21
CA ASN A 304 28.15 31.84 1.17
C ASN A 304 29.44 32.20 1.88
N THR A 305 29.72 31.62 3.06
CA THR A 305 31.01 31.79 3.73
C THR A 305 32.18 31.40 2.83
N LEU A 306 32.08 30.28 2.11
CA LEU A 306 33.10 29.88 1.14
C LEU A 306 33.21 30.86 -0.03
N LYS A 307 32.09 31.33 -0.60
CA LYS A 307 32.10 32.36 -1.67
C LYS A 307 32.76 33.66 -1.21
N ASP A 308 32.43 34.12 -0.01
CA ASP A 308 32.99 35.35 0.57
C ASP A 308 34.50 35.19 0.78
N LEU A 309 34.96 34.05 1.31
CA LEU A 309 36.38 33.75 1.49
C LEU A 309 37.16 33.69 0.16
N LEU A 310 36.56 33.15 -0.90
CA LEU A 310 37.15 33.12 -2.23
C LEU A 310 37.21 34.52 -2.86
N THR A 311 36.30 35.42 -2.49
CA THR A 311 36.23 36.79 -3.01
C THR A 311 37.17 37.74 -2.27
N ILE A 312 37.26 37.62 -0.94
CA ILE A 312 37.96 38.56 -0.05
C ILE A 312 39.49 38.47 -0.19
N SER A 313 40.07 37.31 -0.50
CA SER A 313 41.54 37.24 -0.61
C SER A 313 42.09 36.17 -1.55
N LYS A 314 42.80 36.62 -2.59
CA LYS A 314 43.74 35.80 -3.40
C LYS A 314 44.91 35.23 -2.57
N ALA A 315 45.07 35.67 -1.32
CA ALA A 315 46.14 35.28 -0.39
C ALA A 315 45.68 34.38 0.77
N THR A 316 44.42 33.91 0.79
CA THR A 316 43.93 32.99 1.84
C THR A 316 44.71 31.67 1.80
N PRO A 317 45.19 31.14 2.94
CA PRO A 317 45.78 29.80 2.99
C PRO A 317 44.82 28.76 2.43
N ARG A 318 45.30 27.92 1.51
CA ARG A 318 44.51 26.86 0.85
C ARG A 318 43.91 25.87 1.85
N ASP A 319 44.58 25.65 2.98
CA ASP A 319 44.13 24.75 4.05
C ASP A 319 42.81 25.24 4.67
N LEU A 320 42.65 26.55 4.84
CA LEU A 320 41.40 27.14 5.32
C LEU A 320 40.26 26.96 4.30
N VAL A 321 40.56 27.16 3.02
CA VAL A 321 39.59 26.94 1.93
C VAL A 321 39.13 25.49 1.90
N MET A 322 40.07 24.53 2.02
CA MET A 322 39.76 23.10 2.07
C MET A 322 38.90 22.72 3.28
N GLY A 323 39.17 23.31 4.45
CA GLY A 323 38.32 23.13 5.62
C GLY A 323 36.89 23.61 5.39
N GLN A 324 36.69 24.72 4.66
CA GLN A 324 35.35 25.21 4.31
C GLN A 324 34.68 24.39 3.21
N GLU A 325 35.42 23.91 2.20
CA GLU A 325 34.93 22.98 1.18
C GLU A 325 34.37 21.70 1.84
N LYS A 326 35.08 21.17 2.84
CA LYS A 326 34.62 20.04 3.65
C LYS A 326 33.31 20.33 4.38
N LEU A 327 33.19 21.50 5.02
CA LEU A 327 31.96 21.88 5.72
C LEU A 327 30.76 22.03 4.76
N VAL A 328 31.00 22.48 3.52
CA VAL A 328 29.97 22.50 2.47
C VAL A 328 29.58 21.08 2.06
N GLN A 329 30.56 20.18 1.85
CA GLN A 329 30.30 18.77 1.57
C GLN A 329 29.49 18.09 2.68
N GLU A 330 29.86 18.27 3.94
CA GLU A 330 29.14 17.72 5.10
C GLU A 330 27.71 18.28 5.22
N ALA A 331 27.51 19.57 4.91
CA ALA A 331 26.18 20.17 4.93
C ALA A 331 25.26 19.60 3.83
N VAL A 332 25.80 19.38 2.62
CA VAL A 332 25.04 18.76 1.52
C VAL A 332 24.78 17.27 1.79
N ASP A 333 25.76 16.57 2.37
CA ASP A 333 25.58 15.18 2.79
C ASP A 333 24.45 15.05 3.80
N ALA A 334 24.41 15.92 4.83
CA ALA A 334 23.36 15.89 5.83
C ALA A 334 21.97 16.22 5.26
N LEU A 335 21.90 17.09 4.24
CA LEU A 335 20.66 17.37 3.53
C LEU A 335 20.14 16.16 2.74
N LEU A 336 21.04 15.42 2.07
CA LEU A 336 20.69 14.26 1.27
C LEU A 336 20.43 13.02 2.14
N ASP A 337 21.34 12.70 3.07
CA ASP A 337 21.34 11.50 3.90
C ASP A 337 22.03 11.78 5.26
N ASN A 338 21.25 12.22 6.25
CA ASN A 338 21.76 12.64 7.55
C ASN A 338 22.24 11.42 8.36
N GLY A 339 23.46 11.46 8.87
CA GLY A 339 24.06 10.38 9.67
C GLY A 339 24.87 9.35 8.88
N ARG A 340 24.90 9.40 7.54
CA ARG A 340 25.81 8.54 6.74
C ARG A 340 27.26 9.01 6.75
N SER A 341 27.47 10.33 6.81
CA SER A 341 28.82 10.90 6.73
C SER A 341 29.55 11.05 8.07
N GLY A 342 28.90 10.71 9.18
CA GLY A 342 29.43 10.89 10.53
C GLY A 342 28.30 11.02 11.54
N GLN A 343 28.49 11.84 12.57
CA GLN A 343 27.44 12.12 13.55
C GLN A 343 26.26 12.85 12.88
N PRO A 344 25.02 12.39 13.11
CA PRO A 344 23.85 13.05 12.54
C PRO A 344 23.67 14.43 13.15
N ILE A 345 23.21 15.37 12.33
CA ILE A 345 22.88 16.72 12.82
C ILE A 345 21.57 16.63 13.61
N THR A 346 21.63 17.08 14.85
CA THR A 346 20.49 17.16 15.77
C THR A 346 20.06 18.59 16.03
N ASP A 347 18.81 18.73 16.45
CA ASP A 347 18.23 19.94 17.02
C ASP A 347 18.71 20.15 18.48
N GLY A 348 18.39 21.30 19.07
CA GLY A 348 18.70 21.63 20.48
C GLY A 348 18.12 20.64 21.49
N HIS A 349 17.07 19.89 21.11
CA HIS A 349 16.49 18.80 21.89
C HIS A 349 17.05 17.41 21.55
N ASN A 350 18.24 17.32 20.95
CA ASN A 350 18.88 16.06 20.49
C ASN A 350 18.07 15.24 19.48
N LYS A 351 17.00 15.79 18.89
CA LYS A 351 16.25 15.15 17.82
C LYS A 351 17.02 15.26 16.50
N VAL A 352 17.23 14.15 15.80
CA VAL A 352 17.88 14.15 14.48
C VAL A 352 16.97 14.78 13.43
N TYR A 353 17.50 15.71 12.64
CA TYR A 353 16.78 16.31 11.51
C TYR A 353 16.56 15.29 10.38
N LYS A 354 15.33 15.19 9.87
CA LYS A 354 15.00 14.31 8.74
C LYS A 354 15.59 14.82 7.41
N SER A 355 16.37 13.99 6.71
CA SER A 355 16.96 14.31 5.39
C SER A 355 16.04 13.93 4.22
N PHE A 356 16.49 14.14 2.97
CA PHE A 356 15.76 13.67 1.80
C PHE A 356 15.55 12.15 1.76
N SER A 357 16.58 11.37 2.08
CA SER A 357 16.47 9.92 2.23
C SER A 357 15.38 9.55 3.23
N ASP A 358 15.31 10.21 4.39
CA ASP A 358 14.36 9.90 5.46
C ASP A 358 12.92 10.26 5.11
N VAL A 359 12.70 11.32 4.32
CA VAL A 359 11.37 11.69 3.83
C VAL A 359 10.82 10.63 2.86
N ILE A 360 11.69 9.90 2.18
CA ILE A 360 11.33 8.88 1.19
C ILE A 360 11.22 7.50 1.84
N GLN A 361 12.18 7.13 2.68
CA GLN A 361 12.31 5.82 3.31
C GLN A 361 11.51 5.72 4.61
N GLY A 362 11.23 4.49 5.06
CA GLY A 362 10.68 4.23 6.37
C GLY A 362 9.16 4.08 6.38
N LYS A 363 8.59 3.87 7.58
CA LYS A 363 7.14 3.69 7.77
C LYS A 363 6.39 5.00 7.53
N GLU A 364 6.95 6.11 8.02
CA GLU A 364 6.48 7.49 7.81
C GLU A 364 6.99 8.10 6.49
N GLY A 365 7.67 7.30 5.67
CA GLY A 365 8.18 7.74 4.38
C GLY A 365 7.04 7.91 3.36
N ARG A 366 7.21 8.82 2.40
CA ARG A 366 6.17 9.15 1.41
C ARG A 366 5.61 7.95 0.64
N PHE A 367 6.44 6.95 0.30
CA PHE A 367 5.96 5.78 -0.43
C PHE A 367 5.00 4.93 0.40
N ARG A 368 5.31 4.67 1.67
CA ARG A 368 4.47 3.80 2.51
C ARG A 368 3.28 4.53 3.09
N GLU A 369 3.49 5.71 3.68
CA GLU A 369 2.43 6.42 4.40
C GLU A 369 1.48 7.19 3.48
N THR A 370 1.99 7.79 2.39
CA THR A 370 1.22 8.72 1.55
C THR A 370 0.81 8.13 0.21
N MET A 371 1.61 7.24 -0.39
CA MET A 371 1.27 6.63 -1.68
C MET A 371 0.46 5.35 -1.51
N LEU A 372 0.94 4.41 -0.69
CA LEU A 372 0.26 3.13 -0.45
C LEU A 372 -0.87 3.25 0.57
N GLY A 373 -0.61 3.89 1.71
CA GLY A 373 -1.65 4.32 2.64
C GLY A 373 -2.23 5.67 2.21
N LYS A 374 -3.55 5.83 2.25
CA LYS A 374 -4.21 7.14 2.13
C LYS A 374 -5.44 7.19 3.01
N ARG A 375 -5.72 8.38 3.53
CA ARG A 375 -7.05 8.70 4.04
C ARG A 375 -7.97 8.91 2.85
N VAL A 376 -9.18 8.33 2.94
CA VAL A 376 -10.13 8.28 1.84
C VAL A 376 -11.42 8.95 2.32
N ASP A 377 -11.93 9.89 1.54
CA ASP A 377 -13.24 10.49 1.77
C ASP A 377 -14.36 9.47 1.51
N TYR A 378 -15.61 9.78 1.88
CA TYR A 378 -16.74 8.84 1.75
C TYR A 378 -16.49 7.51 2.48
N SER A 379 -15.90 7.61 3.68
CA SER A 379 -15.68 6.48 4.56
C SER A 379 -16.14 6.77 5.98
N GLY A 380 -16.57 5.72 6.67
CA GLY A 380 -17.04 5.76 8.05
C GLY A 380 -16.53 4.55 8.83
N ARG A 381 -16.66 4.56 10.15
CA ARG A 381 -16.33 3.42 11.01
C ARG A 381 -17.33 3.32 12.14
N SER A 382 -17.79 2.11 12.45
CA SER A 382 -18.56 1.84 13.67
C SER A 382 -18.30 0.42 14.18
N VAL A 383 -18.80 0.15 15.38
CA VAL A 383 -18.84 -1.18 15.99
C VAL A 383 -19.82 -2.06 15.21
N ILE A 384 -19.50 -3.34 15.10
CA ILE A 384 -20.37 -4.33 14.44
C ILE A 384 -21.23 -5.09 15.45
N VAL A 385 -22.46 -5.42 15.03
CA VAL A 385 -23.42 -6.23 15.79
C VAL A 385 -24.01 -7.29 14.86
N VAL A 386 -24.46 -8.41 15.42
CA VAL A 386 -25.02 -9.51 14.62
C VAL A 386 -26.39 -9.13 14.04
N GLY A 387 -26.59 -9.39 12.74
CA GLY A 387 -27.84 -9.17 12.03
C GLY A 387 -28.34 -10.48 11.42
N PRO A 388 -29.01 -11.35 12.18
CA PRO A 388 -29.39 -12.70 11.74
C PRO A 388 -30.53 -12.70 10.72
N SER A 389 -31.33 -11.65 10.66
CA SER A 389 -32.43 -11.48 9.69
C SER A 389 -31.98 -10.94 8.33
N LEU A 390 -30.72 -10.53 8.20
CA LEU A 390 -30.17 -10.02 6.95
C LEU A 390 -29.91 -11.15 5.98
N SER A 391 -29.99 -10.87 4.68
CA SER A 391 -29.44 -11.79 3.68
C SER A 391 -27.91 -11.72 3.67
N LEU A 392 -27.22 -12.76 3.18
CA LEU A 392 -25.75 -12.79 3.09
C LEU A 392 -25.15 -11.56 2.41
N HIS A 393 -25.81 -11.07 1.35
CA HIS A 393 -25.39 -9.92 0.55
C HIS A 393 -25.78 -8.56 1.13
N GLN A 394 -26.47 -8.52 2.26
CA GLN A 394 -26.97 -7.29 2.87
C GLN A 394 -26.16 -6.92 4.11
N CYS A 395 -26.08 -5.62 4.39
CA CYS A 395 -25.55 -5.12 5.65
C CYS A 395 -26.44 -4.01 6.19
N GLY A 396 -26.54 -3.90 7.51
CA GLY A 396 -27.25 -2.80 8.15
C GLY A 396 -26.34 -1.61 8.37
N LEU A 397 -26.69 -0.44 7.83
CA LEU A 397 -25.99 0.81 8.09
C LEU A 397 -26.81 1.72 9.01
N PRO A 398 -26.17 2.30 10.06
CA PRO A 398 -26.76 3.33 10.90
C PRO A 398 -27.22 4.55 10.11
N ARG A 399 -28.37 5.11 10.53
CA ARG A 399 -28.93 6.36 9.99
C ARG A 399 -27.94 7.54 9.98
N GLU A 400 -27.21 7.73 11.08
CA GLU A 400 -26.25 8.83 11.24
C GLU A 400 -25.08 8.70 10.24
N ILE A 401 -24.55 7.49 10.06
CA ILE A 401 -23.44 7.23 9.13
C ILE A 401 -23.91 7.31 7.67
N ALA A 402 -25.08 6.73 7.37
CA ALA A 402 -25.62 6.72 6.02
C ALA A 402 -25.90 8.13 5.48
N ILE A 403 -26.47 9.03 6.30
CA ILE A 403 -26.70 10.43 5.88
C ILE A 403 -25.40 11.12 5.48
N GLU A 404 -24.34 11.00 6.28
CA GLU A 404 -23.07 11.67 5.98
C GLU A 404 -22.37 11.08 4.75
N LEU A 405 -22.35 9.74 4.64
CA LEU A 405 -21.72 9.05 3.51
C LEU A 405 -22.42 9.34 2.18
N PHE A 406 -23.76 9.40 2.18
CA PHE A 406 -24.56 9.58 0.97
C PHE A 406 -25.03 11.02 0.76
N GLN A 407 -24.58 11.98 1.57
CA GLN A 407 -25.06 13.37 1.57
C GLN A 407 -25.15 14.00 0.18
N PRO A 408 -24.12 13.91 -0.71
CA PRO A 408 -24.21 14.53 -2.03
C PRO A 408 -25.28 13.90 -2.93
N PHE A 409 -25.52 12.59 -2.80
CA PHE A 409 -26.55 11.87 -3.55
C PHE A 409 -27.95 12.22 -3.07
N VAL A 410 -28.12 12.38 -1.75
CA VAL A 410 -29.38 12.83 -1.15
C VAL A 410 -29.72 14.26 -1.58
N ILE A 411 -28.73 15.18 -1.58
CA ILE A 411 -28.91 16.55 -2.08
C ILE A 411 -29.35 16.53 -3.55
N ARG A 412 -28.74 15.67 -4.37
CA ARG A 412 -29.14 15.50 -5.78
C ARG A 412 -30.56 14.98 -5.91
N GLY A 413 -30.97 14.01 -5.09
CA GLY A 413 -32.34 13.47 -5.06
C GLY A 413 -33.37 14.53 -4.71
N LEU A 414 -33.13 15.31 -3.65
CA LEU A 414 -34.02 16.39 -3.20
C LEU A 414 -34.22 17.48 -4.27
N ILE A 415 -33.15 17.87 -4.97
CA ILE A 415 -33.24 18.87 -6.05
C ILE A 415 -33.91 18.27 -7.30
N GLY A 416 -33.57 17.02 -7.64
CA GLY A 416 -34.12 16.33 -8.81
C GLY A 416 -35.63 16.08 -8.72
N GLN A 417 -36.15 15.85 -7.51
CA GLN A 417 -37.58 15.71 -7.25
C GLN A 417 -38.29 17.04 -6.95
N HIS A 418 -37.60 18.18 -7.10
CA HIS A 418 -38.12 19.53 -6.82
C HIS A 418 -38.58 19.79 -5.38
N ILE A 419 -38.12 18.97 -4.42
CA ILE A 419 -38.38 19.16 -2.97
C ILE A 419 -37.52 20.30 -2.42
N ALA A 420 -36.30 20.43 -2.93
CA ALA A 420 -35.39 21.53 -2.61
C ALA A 420 -35.09 22.39 -3.84
N SER A 421 -35.12 23.70 -3.69
CA SER A 421 -34.78 24.65 -4.76
C SER A 421 -33.27 24.78 -5.00
N ASN A 422 -32.47 24.72 -3.93
CA ASN A 422 -31.03 24.97 -3.95
C ASN A 422 -30.28 24.01 -3.01
N ILE A 423 -28.97 23.85 -3.26
CA ILE A 423 -28.07 23.04 -2.41
C ILE A 423 -28.12 23.48 -0.94
N VAL A 424 -28.26 24.79 -0.69
CA VAL A 424 -28.32 25.34 0.67
C VAL A 424 -29.60 24.89 1.40
N VAL A 425 -30.75 24.93 0.72
CA VAL A 425 -32.04 24.49 1.27
C VAL A 425 -32.00 22.98 1.53
N ALA A 426 -31.51 22.20 0.57
CA ALA A 426 -31.34 20.75 0.74
C ALA A 426 -30.45 20.41 1.95
N LYS A 427 -29.36 21.18 2.16
CA LYS A 427 -28.51 21.03 3.35
C LYS A 427 -29.23 21.40 4.65
N SER A 428 -30.14 22.37 4.64
CA SER A 428 -30.97 22.70 5.82
C SER A 428 -31.91 21.53 6.16
N GLN A 429 -32.64 21.01 5.16
CA GLN A 429 -33.57 19.88 5.34
C GLN A 429 -32.87 18.61 5.86
N ILE A 430 -31.65 18.34 5.38
CA ILE A 430 -30.83 17.22 5.88
C ILE A 430 -30.42 17.44 7.35
N ARG A 431 -30.09 18.68 7.74
CA ARG A 431 -29.74 19.02 9.13
C ARG A 431 -30.95 18.91 10.06
N GLU A 432 -32.12 19.30 9.58
CA GLU A 432 -33.40 19.21 10.31
C GLU A 432 -33.97 17.78 10.37
N LYS A 433 -33.39 16.84 9.60
CA LYS A 433 -33.76 15.41 9.57
C LYS A 433 -35.23 15.17 9.22
N GLU A 434 -35.75 15.93 8.25
CA GLU A 434 -37.11 15.77 7.75
C GLU A 434 -37.42 14.32 7.34
N PRO A 435 -38.65 13.81 7.55
CA PRO A 435 -39.02 12.42 7.27
C PRO A 435 -38.74 12.01 5.81
N ILE A 436 -38.97 12.93 4.87
CA ILE A 436 -38.78 12.74 3.42
C ILE A 436 -37.32 12.40 3.08
N VAL A 437 -36.35 12.94 3.84
CA VAL A 437 -34.92 12.69 3.62
C VAL A 437 -34.60 11.20 3.81
N TRP A 438 -35.28 10.51 4.73
CA TRP A 438 -35.07 9.08 4.97
C TRP A 438 -35.61 8.19 3.86
N GLU A 439 -36.69 8.61 3.19
CA GLU A 439 -37.26 7.90 2.05
C GLU A 439 -36.32 7.99 0.85
N ILE A 440 -35.85 9.20 0.53
CA ILE A 440 -34.87 9.44 -0.53
C ILE A 440 -33.57 8.71 -0.23
N LEU A 441 -33.10 8.72 1.03
CA LEU A 441 -31.90 8.00 1.41
C LEU A 441 -32.03 6.49 1.16
N LYS A 442 -33.18 5.88 1.48
CA LYS A 442 -33.43 4.46 1.19
C LYS A 442 -33.38 4.17 -0.31
N GLU A 443 -33.98 5.02 -1.13
CA GLU A 443 -33.95 4.90 -2.60
C GLU A 443 -32.51 4.99 -3.13
N VAL A 444 -31.75 6.01 -2.69
CA VAL A 444 -30.35 6.20 -3.07
C VAL A 444 -29.49 4.99 -2.67
N MET A 445 -29.68 4.45 -1.47
CA MET A 445 -28.93 3.31 -0.96
C MET A 445 -29.19 2.03 -1.77
N GLN A 446 -30.41 1.79 -2.24
CA GLN A 446 -30.73 0.64 -3.10
C GLN A 446 -29.88 0.61 -4.38
N GLY A 447 -29.56 1.78 -4.94
CA GLY A 447 -28.73 1.92 -6.12
C GLY A 447 -27.22 1.76 -5.90
N HIS A 448 -26.72 1.71 -4.65
CA HIS A 448 -25.28 1.81 -4.35
C HIS A 448 -24.79 0.71 -3.38
N PRO A 449 -23.88 -0.18 -3.81
CA PRO A 449 -23.24 -1.11 -2.88
C PRO A 449 -22.26 -0.37 -1.96
N VAL A 450 -21.96 -0.96 -0.80
CA VAL A 450 -20.94 -0.46 0.13
C VAL A 450 -19.90 -1.52 0.41
N LEU A 451 -18.66 -1.10 0.64
CA LEU A 451 -17.57 -1.99 1.01
C LEU A 451 -17.37 -1.95 2.52
N LEU A 452 -17.40 -3.12 3.16
CA LEU A 452 -17.00 -3.28 4.56
C LEU A 452 -15.59 -3.83 4.63
N ASN A 453 -14.77 -3.27 5.51
CA ASN A 453 -13.39 -3.67 5.73
C ASN A 453 -13.08 -3.78 7.23
N ARG A 454 -12.45 -4.88 7.65
CA ARG A 454 -11.88 -5.05 9.00
C ARG A 454 -10.36 -5.05 8.94
N ALA A 455 -9.73 -4.22 9.77
CA ALA A 455 -8.28 -4.19 9.92
C ALA A 455 -7.85 -5.11 11.07
N PRO A 456 -6.74 -5.87 10.95
CA PRO A 456 -5.86 -5.97 9.78
C PRO A 456 -6.44 -6.82 8.65
N THR A 457 -6.29 -6.35 7.40
CA THR A 457 -6.74 -7.08 6.21
C THR A 457 -5.68 -8.10 5.78
N LEU A 458 -5.86 -9.37 6.15
CA LEU A 458 -4.88 -10.44 5.87
C LEU A 458 -5.03 -11.07 4.48
N HIS A 459 -6.24 -11.06 3.94
CA HIS A 459 -6.58 -11.64 2.64
C HIS A 459 -7.75 -10.90 1.99
N ARG A 460 -8.06 -11.22 0.72
CA ARG A 460 -9.06 -10.49 -0.07
C ARG A 460 -10.44 -10.39 0.61
N LEU A 461 -10.88 -11.45 1.30
CA LEU A 461 -12.19 -11.49 1.97
C LEU A 461 -12.28 -10.59 3.21
N GLY A 462 -11.17 -9.98 3.65
CA GLY A 462 -11.21 -8.93 4.66
C GLY A 462 -11.84 -7.63 4.15
N ILE A 463 -12.15 -7.54 2.85
CA ILE A 463 -12.98 -6.50 2.23
C ILE A 463 -14.05 -7.17 1.38
N GLN A 464 -15.32 -6.87 1.63
CA GLN A 464 -16.43 -7.37 0.80
C GLN A 464 -17.48 -6.30 0.57
N ALA A 465 -18.23 -6.45 -0.52
CA ALA A 465 -19.33 -5.59 -0.88
C ALA A 465 -20.67 -6.14 -0.36
N PHE A 466 -21.53 -5.21 0.05
CA PHE A 466 -22.87 -5.48 0.54
C PHE A 466 -23.85 -4.45 0.00
N GLN A 467 -25.11 -4.86 -0.12
CA GLN A 467 -26.23 -3.97 -0.29
C GLN A 467 -26.60 -3.36 1.07
N PRO A 468 -26.48 -2.03 1.26
CA PRO A 468 -26.80 -1.42 2.53
C PRO A 468 -28.31 -1.32 2.76
N ILE A 469 -28.73 -1.58 3.99
CA ILE A 469 -30.09 -1.39 4.50
C ILE A 469 -30.03 -0.42 5.68
N LEU A 470 -30.98 0.49 5.75
CA LEU A 470 -31.06 1.45 6.84
C LEU A 470 -31.53 0.77 8.14
N VAL A 471 -30.73 0.85 9.20
CA VAL A 471 -31.05 0.27 10.52
C VAL A 471 -31.15 1.35 11.59
N GLU A 472 -32.01 1.11 12.58
CA GLU A 472 -32.13 1.94 13.78
C GLU A 472 -31.00 1.63 14.76
N GLY A 473 -30.24 2.65 15.16
CA GLY A 473 -29.08 2.51 16.04
C GLY A 473 -27.81 3.13 15.48
N ARG A 474 -26.67 2.81 16.10
CA ARG A 474 -25.33 3.33 15.76
C ARG A 474 -24.33 2.27 15.31
N ALA A 475 -24.68 0.98 15.42
CA ALA A 475 -23.82 -0.13 15.06
C ALA A 475 -24.13 -0.66 13.65
N ILE A 476 -23.11 -1.20 12.98
CA ILE A 476 -23.27 -1.85 11.68
C ILE A 476 -23.75 -3.27 11.91
N CYS A 477 -24.87 -3.66 11.31
CA CYS A 477 -25.37 -5.02 11.40
C CYS A 477 -24.75 -5.89 10.32
N LEU A 478 -24.13 -7.00 10.70
CA LEU A 478 -23.47 -7.92 9.79
C LEU A 478 -24.05 -9.34 9.90
N HIS A 479 -24.14 -10.03 8.77
CA HIS A 479 -24.55 -11.42 8.73
C HIS A 479 -23.52 -12.34 9.44
N PRO A 480 -23.94 -13.25 10.35
CA PRO A 480 -23.03 -14.07 11.15
C PRO A 480 -22.10 -14.99 10.34
N LEU A 481 -22.57 -15.56 9.23
CA LEU A 481 -21.74 -16.43 8.37
C LEU A 481 -20.52 -15.73 7.73
N VAL A 482 -20.57 -14.42 7.56
CA VAL A 482 -19.49 -13.67 6.90
C VAL A 482 -18.35 -13.34 7.87
N ARG A 483 -18.60 -13.49 9.18
CA ARG A 483 -17.65 -13.26 10.27
C ARG A 483 -16.29 -13.92 10.01
N LYS A 484 -16.28 -15.18 9.57
CA LYS A 484 -15.04 -15.95 9.32
C LYS A 484 -14.17 -15.31 8.24
N GLY A 485 -14.79 -14.74 7.19
CA GLY A 485 -14.08 -14.02 6.14
C GLY A 485 -13.44 -12.71 6.61
N PHE A 486 -14.01 -12.04 7.61
CA PHE A 486 -13.40 -10.86 8.21
C PHE A 486 -12.49 -11.17 9.40
N ASN A 487 -12.43 -12.44 9.82
CA ASN A 487 -11.88 -12.88 11.10
C ASN A 487 -12.45 -12.09 12.30
N ALA A 488 -13.69 -11.61 12.17
CA ALA A 488 -14.31 -10.69 13.12
C ALA A 488 -14.94 -11.43 14.31
N ASP A 489 -15.32 -10.72 15.35
CA ASP A 489 -16.23 -11.13 16.42
C ASP A 489 -17.17 -9.97 16.79
N PHE A 490 -18.04 -10.15 17.77
CA PHE A 490 -19.06 -9.17 18.16
C PHE A 490 -18.85 -8.66 19.60
N ASP A 491 -17.60 -8.56 20.04
CA ASP A 491 -17.23 -8.15 21.41
C ASP A 491 -16.86 -6.66 21.54
N GLY A 492 -16.96 -5.89 20.44
CA GLY A 492 -16.52 -4.50 20.36
C GLY A 492 -15.72 -4.18 19.09
N ASP A 493 -15.44 -5.20 18.28
CA ASP A 493 -14.88 -5.11 16.95
C ASP A 493 -15.49 -3.99 16.09
N GLN A 494 -14.63 -3.30 15.33
CA GLN A 494 -15.02 -2.19 14.47
C GLN A 494 -14.73 -2.48 13.01
N MET A 495 -15.63 -2.04 12.12
CA MET A 495 -15.44 -2.12 10.67
C MET A 495 -15.53 -0.75 10.02
N ALA A 496 -14.69 -0.54 9.00
CA ALA A 496 -14.76 0.61 8.13
C ALA A 496 -15.75 0.35 6.99
N VAL A 497 -16.50 1.39 6.62
CA VAL A 497 -17.43 1.42 5.50
C VAL A 497 -16.86 2.35 4.44
N HIS A 498 -16.88 1.95 3.18
CA HIS A 498 -16.49 2.79 2.04
C HIS A 498 -17.57 2.78 0.96
N VAL A 499 -17.86 3.94 0.36
CA VAL A 499 -18.84 4.06 -0.73
C VAL A 499 -18.13 4.16 -2.09
N PRO A 500 -18.28 3.18 -3.00
CA PRO A 500 -17.80 3.28 -4.37
C PRO A 500 -18.61 4.33 -5.15
N LEU A 501 -17.91 5.33 -5.70
CA LEU A 501 -18.55 6.47 -6.36
C LEU A 501 -18.70 6.29 -7.88
N SER A 502 -17.67 5.79 -8.56
CA SER A 502 -17.70 5.62 -10.03
C SER A 502 -18.51 4.39 -10.42
N LEU A 503 -19.09 4.40 -11.62
CA LEU A 503 -19.88 3.28 -12.13
C LEU A 503 -19.03 2.01 -12.27
N GLU A 504 -17.77 2.14 -12.66
CA GLU A 504 -16.82 1.04 -12.76
C GLU A 504 -16.56 0.44 -11.37
N ALA A 505 -16.34 1.27 -10.35
CA ALA A 505 -16.12 0.80 -8.98
C ALA A 505 -17.38 0.12 -8.40
N GLN A 506 -18.57 0.62 -8.73
CA GLN A 506 -19.83 -0.02 -8.34
C GLN A 506 -20.04 -1.36 -9.05
N ALA A 507 -19.69 -1.46 -10.32
CA ALA A 507 -19.73 -2.71 -11.07
C ALA A 507 -18.73 -3.74 -10.54
N GLU A 508 -17.48 -3.34 -10.28
CA GLU A 508 -16.46 -4.19 -9.65
C GLU A 508 -16.94 -4.69 -8.28
N ALA A 509 -17.54 -3.80 -7.47
CA ALA A 509 -18.11 -4.20 -6.19
C ALA A 509 -19.17 -5.29 -6.39
N ARG A 510 -20.15 -5.06 -7.28
CA ARG A 510 -21.26 -5.98 -7.59
C ARG A 510 -20.81 -7.35 -8.10
N PHE A 511 -19.95 -7.38 -9.11
CA PHE A 511 -19.59 -8.63 -9.77
C PHE A 511 -18.46 -9.40 -9.09
N LEU A 512 -17.53 -8.71 -8.42
CA LEU A 512 -16.31 -9.35 -7.90
C LEU A 512 -16.30 -9.43 -6.38
N MET A 513 -16.89 -8.45 -5.68
CA MET A 513 -16.69 -8.30 -4.23
C MET A 513 -17.91 -8.63 -3.38
N PHE A 514 -19.10 -8.84 -3.97
CA PHE A 514 -20.29 -9.18 -3.19
C PHE A 514 -20.08 -10.45 -2.37
N SER A 515 -20.53 -10.41 -1.11
CA SER A 515 -20.31 -11.50 -0.15
C SER A 515 -20.90 -12.84 -0.61
N HIS A 516 -22.05 -12.84 -1.28
CA HIS A 516 -22.70 -14.08 -1.76
C HIS A 516 -21.95 -14.77 -2.91
N MET A 517 -21.09 -14.05 -3.64
CA MET A 517 -20.23 -14.64 -4.68
C MET A 517 -18.90 -15.15 -4.10
N ASN A 518 -18.55 -14.70 -2.90
CA ASN A 518 -17.25 -14.92 -2.26
C ASN A 518 -17.35 -15.93 -1.10
N LEU A 519 -17.92 -17.10 -1.37
CA LEU A 519 -18.18 -18.13 -0.36
C LEU A 519 -16.97 -19.05 -0.10
N LEU A 520 -16.02 -19.13 -1.03
CA LEU A 520 -14.89 -20.05 -1.00
C LEU A 520 -13.57 -19.36 -0.61
N SER A 521 -12.69 -20.13 0.03
CA SER A 521 -11.32 -19.74 0.31
C SER A 521 -10.52 -19.63 -0.98
N PRO A 522 -9.87 -18.49 -1.26
CA PRO A 522 -9.02 -18.35 -2.45
C PRO A 522 -7.78 -19.24 -2.41
N ALA A 523 -7.37 -19.69 -1.22
CA ALA A 523 -6.14 -20.47 -1.03
C ALA A 523 -6.37 -21.98 -1.19
N ILE A 524 -7.50 -22.50 -0.71
CA ILE A 524 -7.76 -23.96 -0.62
C ILE A 524 -8.95 -24.37 -1.49
N GLY A 525 -9.89 -23.46 -1.78
CA GLY A 525 -11.16 -23.77 -2.42
C GLY A 525 -12.26 -24.21 -1.45
N ASP A 526 -11.94 -24.43 -0.17
CA ASP A 526 -12.91 -24.82 0.86
C ASP A 526 -13.93 -23.69 1.16
N PRO A 527 -15.17 -24.04 1.55
CA PRO A 527 -16.17 -23.05 1.95
C PRO A 527 -15.76 -22.32 3.23
N ILE A 528 -15.86 -21.00 3.21
CA ILE A 528 -15.61 -20.13 4.38
C ILE A 528 -16.91 -19.80 5.11
N CYS A 529 -18.00 -19.59 4.38
CA CYS A 529 -19.31 -19.30 4.95
C CYS A 529 -19.98 -20.58 5.45
N VAL A 530 -19.42 -21.18 6.49
CA VAL A 530 -19.91 -22.41 7.13
C VAL A 530 -20.67 -22.03 8.41
N PRO A 531 -21.81 -22.69 8.71
CA PRO A 531 -22.47 -22.56 10.01
C PRO A 531 -21.50 -22.75 11.18
N THR A 532 -21.62 -21.91 12.20
CA THR A 532 -20.76 -21.96 13.40
C THR A 532 -21.60 -21.85 14.68
N GLN A 533 -21.04 -22.34 15.79
CA GLN A 533 -21.60 -22.21 17.15
C GLN A 533 -23.10 -22.56 17.20
N ASP A 534 -23.97 -21.59 17.45
CA ASP A 534 -25.41 -21.78 17.63
C ASP A 534 -26.08 -22.45 16.44
N MET A 535 -25.66 -22.13 15.21
CA MET A 535 -26.20 -22.76 14.00
C MET A 535 -25.86 -24.25 13.96
N LEU A 536 -24.65 -24.64 14.36
CA LEU A 536 -24.25 -26.05 14.40
C LEU A 536 -24.96 -26.80 15.53
N ILE A 537 -25.15 -26.16 16.70
CA ILE A 537 -25.89 -26.76 17.81
C ILE A 537 -27.35 -26.97 17.39
N GLY A 538 -27.97 -25.98 16.75
CA GLY A 538 -29.33 -26.10 16.22
C GLY A 538 -29.48 -27.23 15.21
N LEU A 539 -28.58 -27.30 14.23
CA LEU A 539 -28.55 -28.40 13.24
C LEU A 539 -28.26 -29.76 13.89
N TYR A 540 -27.37 -29.80 14.88
CA TYR A 540 -27.04 -31.03 15.60
C TYR A 540 -28.25 -31.53 16.38
N VAL A 541 -28.91 -30.68 17.20
CA VAL A 541 -30.13 -31.04 17.92
C VAL A 541 -31.21 -31.49 16.94
N LEU A 542 -31.34 -30.80 15.81
CA LEU A 542 -32.35 -31.12 14.80
C LEU A 542 -32.09 -32.45 14.07
N THR A 543 -30.83 -32.86 13.93
CA THR A 543 -30.44 -34.12 13.28
C THR A 543 -30.10 -35.25 14.28
N SER A 544 -30.08 -34.94 15.58
CA SER A 544 -29.78 -35.88 16.66
C SER A 544 -30.96 -36.83 16.88
N GLY A 545 -30.95 -37.95 16.15
CA GLY A 545 -31.91 -39.03 16.33
C GLY A 545 -31.27 -40.24 17.02
N ASN A 546 -32.04 -40.97 17.82
CA ASN A 546 -31.67 -42.32 18.25
C ASN A 546 -31.66 -43.27 17.02
N LEU A 547 -30.54 -43.31 16.29
CA LEU A 547 -30.28 -44.21 15.17
C LEU A 547 -30.09 -45.67 15.63
N ARG A 548 -30.87 -46.15 16.60
CA ARG A 548 -30.95 -47.58 16.90
C ARG A 548 -31.59 -48.23 15.68
N GLY A 549 -30.80 -48.86 14.81
CA GLY A 549 -31.27 -49.52 13.58
C GLY A 549 -32.42 -50.51 13.82
N ILE A 550 -33.10 -50.93 12.76
CA ILE A 550 -34.32 -51.78 12.86
C ILE A 550 -34.10 -53.01 13.75
N CYS A 551 -32.91 -53.61 13.69
CA CYS A 551 -32.54 -54.78 14.48
C CYS A 551 -32.50 -54.51 16.00
N ALA A 552 -32.16 -53.29 16.42
CA ALA A 552 -32.07 -52.94 17.83
C ALA A 552 -33.43 -52.81 18.51
N ASN A 553 -34.53 -52.63 17.76
CA ASN A 553 -35.89 -52.54 18.29
C ASN A 553 -36.69 -53.84 18.14
N ARG A 554 -36.37 -54.68 17.12
CA ARG A 554 -37.06 -55.97 16.91
C ARG A 554 -36.49 -57.11 17.77
N TYR A 555 -35.21 -57.05 18.17
CA TYR A 555 -34.52 -58.13 18.90
C TYR A 555 -33.96 -57.77 20.30
N ASN A 556 -34.10 -56.52 20.80
CA ASN A 556 -33.79 -56.22 22.20
C ASN A 556 -35.04 -56.28 23.08
N PRO A 557 -35.21 -57.27 23.97
CA PRO A 557 -36.05 -57.07 25.14
C PRO A 557 -35.39 -56.02 26.05
N PRO A 558 -36.15 -55.27 26.87
CA PRO A 558 -35.53 -54.36 27.83
C PRO A 558 -34.73 -55.19 28.83
N ASN A 559 -33.43 -54.89 28.96
CA ASN A 559 -32.60 -55.40 30.05
C ASN A 559 -33.24 -55.01 31.38
N ARG A 560 -33.95 -55.94 32.03
CA ARG A 560 -34.37 -55.83 33.42
C ARG A 560 -33.13 -55.90 34.31
N ARG A 561 -32.54 -54.76 34.62
CA ARG A 561 -31.78 -54.60 35.86
C ARG A 561 -32.38 -53.47 36.68
N ASN A 562 -32.90 -53.88 37.83
CA ASN A 562 -33.25 -53.11 39.03
C ASN A 562 -34.52 -52.24 39.01
N SER A 563 -35.67 -52.87 39.31
CA SER A 563 -36.61 -52.35 40.31
C SER A 563 -37.51 -53.48 40.81
N LYS A 564 -37.73 -53.50 42.13
CA LYS A 564 -38.45 -54.54 42.87
C LYS A 564 -39.95 -54.56 42.50
N ASN A 565 -40.50 -55.77 42.51
CA ASN A 565 -41.89 -56.18 42.76
C ASN A 565 -43.02 -55.21 42.40
N GLU A 566 -43.77 -55.54 41.35
CA GLU A 566 -45.24 -55.42 41.37
C GLU A 566 -45.87 -56.38 40.37
N ARG A 567 -47.06 -56.89 40.74
CA ARG A 567 -47.73 -58.05 40.16
C ARG A 567 -48.28 -57.75 38.76
N ILE A 568 -48.32 -58.82 37.99
CA ILE A 568 -48.75 -58.93 36.59
C ILE A 568 -50.22 -58.52 36.46
N ASP A 569 -50.49 -57.50 35.66
CA ASP A 569 -51.73 -57.37 34.91
C ASP A 569 -51.44 -57.57 33.42
N ASN A 570 -52.20 -58.50 32.83
CA ASN A 570 -52.08 -58.93 31.45
C ASN A 570 -52.60 -57.86 30.49
N ASN A 571 -51.69 -57.08 29.91
CA ASN A 571 -51.89 -56.37 28.64
C ASN A 571 -50.56 -56.36 27.86
N ARG A 572 -50.15 -57.55 27.42
CA ARG A 572 -49.12 -57.70 26.38
C ARG A 572 -49.79 -57.41 25.04
N ASP A 573 -49.78 -56.16 24.59
CA ASP A 573 -49.80 -55.74 23.18
C ASP A 573 -49.93 -54.21 23.08
N LYS A 574 -48.83 -53.51 23.35
CA LYS A 574 -48.62 -52.16 22.81
C LYS A 574 -47.13 -51.94 22.63
N TYR A 575 -46.54 -52.73 21.73
CA TYR A 575 -45.38 -52.25 20.99
C TYR A 575 -45.80 -50.89 20.42
N MET A 576 -45.17 -49.82 20.87
CA MET A 576 -45.39 -48.47 20.35
C MET A 576 -44.91 -48.48 18.90
N LYS A 577 -45.80 -48.87 17.98
CA LYS A 577 -45.51 -48.97 16.55
C LYS A 577 -45.02 -47.60 16.09
N GLU A 578 -43.81 -47.57 15.54
CA GLU A 578 -43.28 -46.37 14.91
C GLU A 578 -44.30 -45.89 13.85
N PRO A 579 -44.70 -44.61 13.86
CA PRO A 579 -45.78 -44.13 13.00
C PRO A 579 -45.34 -44.09 11.53
N PHE A 580 -46.25 -44.50 10.63
CA PHE A 580 -46.06 -44.42 9.19
C PHE A 580 -46.73 -43.15 8.65
N PHE A 581 -46.00 -42.43 7.81
CA PHE A 581 -46.45 -41.22 7.13
C PHE A 581 -46.31 -41.37 5.63
N CYS A 582 -47.35 -40.96 4.90
CA CYS A 582 -47.36 -40.93 3.44
C CYS A 582 -46.62 -39.70 2.88
N ASN A 583 -46.59 -38.59 3.63
CA ASN A 583 -45.99 -37.33 3.23
C ASN A 583 -45.22 -36.68 4.40
N SER A 584 -44.18 -35.91 4.09
CA SER A 584 -43.40 -35.13 5.05
C SER A 584 -44.25 -34.08 5.77
N TYR A 585 -45.24 -33.49 5.08
CA TYR A 585 -46.16 -32.52 5.65
C TYR A 585 -46.96 -33.08 6.84
N ASP A 586 -47.48 -34.30 6.70
CA ASP A 586 -48.28 -34.95 7.75
C ASP A 586 -47.45 -35.23 9.00
N ALA A 587 -46.17 -35.58 8.82
CA ALA A 587 -45.24 -35.77 9.93
C ALA A 587 -44.97 -34.46 10.68
N ILE A 588 -44.80 -33.34 9.97
CA ILE A 588 -44.60 -32.01 10.56
C ILE A 588 -45.87 -31.54 11.28
N VAL A 589 -47.04 -31.77 10.70
CA VAL A 589 -48.34 -31.46 11.34
C VAL A 589 -48.52 -32.28 12.62
N ALA A 590 -48.19 -33.58 12.60
CA ALA A 590 -48.22 -34.43 13.78
C ALA A 590 -47.29 -33.93 14.90
N TYR A 591 -46.09 -33.44 14.55
CA TYR A 591 -45.18 -32.79 15.49
C TYR A 591 -45.76 -31.49 16.06
N ARG A 592 -46.34 -30.62 15.23
CA ARG A 592 -46.98 -29.37 15.68
C ARG A 592 -48.13 -29.63 16.66
N HIS A 593 -48.88 -30.71 16.45
CA HIS A 593 -49.91 -31.19 17.37
C HIS A 593 -49.36 -31.96 18.59
N LYS A 594 -48.03 -31.99 18.79
CA LYS A 594 -47.34 -32.68 19.89
C LYS A 594 -47.64 -34.18 19.99
N ARG A 595 -47.98 -34.84 18.87
CA ARG A 595 -48.20 -36.29 18.81
C ARG A 595 -46.90 -37.08 18.69
N ILE A 596 -45.85 -36.42 18.21
CA ILE A 596 -44.53 -36.96 17.91
C ILE A 596 -43.49 -35.95 18.37
N ASN A 597 -42.36 -36.42 18.91
CA ASN A 597 -41.24 -35.58 19.32
C ASN A 597 -40.25 -35.41 18.16
N LEU A 598 -39.39 -34.39 18.23
CA LEU A 598 -38.45 -34.09 17.15
C LEU A 598 -37.50 -35.26 16.83
N ASP A 599 -37.06 -35.97 17.88
CA ASP A 599 -36.07 -37.06 17.80
C ASP A 599 -36.71 -38.45 17.67
N SER A 600 -38.05 -38.54 17.72
CA SER A 600 -38.71 -39.86 17.68
C SER A 600 -38.67 -40.45 16.26
N PRO A 601 -38.29 -41.74 16.13
CA PRO A 601 -38.19 -42.39 14.84
C PRO A 601 -39.58 -42.60 14.22
N LEU A 602 -39.68 -42.34 12.92
CA LEU A 602 -40.89 -42.52 12.11
C LEU A 602 -40.55 -43.10 10.74
N TRP A 603 -41.55 -43.66 10.07
CA TRP A 603 -41.46 -44.19 8.73
C TRP A 603 -42.08 -43.24 7.73
N LEU A 604 -41.28 -42.71 6.80
CA LEU A 604 -41.76 -41.82 5.75
C LEU A 604 -41.74 -42.53 4.40
N ARG A 605 -42.85 -42.49 3.66
CA ARG A 605 -42.90 -42.94 2.27
C ARG A 605 -42.06 -42.01 1.39
N TRP A 606 -41.04 -42.56 0.74
CA TRP A 606 -40.18 -41.85 -0.20
C TRP A 606 -40.78 -41.87 -1.59
N GLN A 607 -40.73 -40.73 -2.29
CA GLN A 607 -41.17 -40.64 -3.69
C GLN A 607 -40.07 -41.17 -4.62
N LEU A 608 -40.44 -42.02 -5.58
CA LEU A 608 -39.50 -42.75 -6.44
C LEU A 608 -38.73 -41.86 -7.45
N ASP A 609 -39.18 -40.62 -7.67
CA ASP A 609 -38.62 -39.71 -8.67
C ASP A 609 -37.39 -38.92 -8.19
N HIS A 610 -37.08 -38.95 -6.89
CA HIS A 610 -35.89 -38.33 -6.31
C HIS A 610 -34.78 -39.37 -6.10
N CYS A 611 -33.58 -39.10 -6.61
CA CYS A 611 -32.41 -39.99 -6.57
C CYS A 611 -32.24 -40.71 -5.22
N PHE A 612 -32.54 -42.01 -5.19
CA PHE A 612 -32.31 -42.88 -4.05
C PHE A 612 -30.88 -43.42 -4.10
N ILE A 613 -29.97 -42.91 -3.26
CA ILE A 613 -28.65 -43.50 -3.09
C ILE A 613 -28.79 -44.66 -2.10
N ALA A 614 -29.13 -45.84 -2.62
CA ALA A 614 -28.98 -47.08 -1.86
C ALA A 614 -27.49 -47.42 -1.79
N SER A 615 -26.90 -47.44 -0.60
CA SER A 615 -25.70 -48.26 -0.37
C SER A 615 -26.06 -49.70 -0.75
N GLY A 616 -25.17 -50.41 -1.46
CA GLY A 616 -25.37 -51.79 -1.93
C GLY A 616 -25.45 -52.82 -0.80
N GLU A 617 -26.34 -52.61 0.14
CA GLU A 617 -26.59 -53.44 1.32
C GLU A 617 -27.47 -54.64 0.95
N ILE A 618 -27.21 -55.78 1.58
CA ILE A 618 -28.03 -56.99 1.45
C ILE A 618 -29.26 -56.83 2.37
N PRO A 619 -30.47 -57.21 1.93
CA PRO A 619 -31.65 -57.12 2.78
C PRO A 619 -31.46 -57.98 4.04
N ILE A 620 -31.77 -57.40 5.20
CA ILE A 620 -31.64 -58.04 6.51
C ILE A 620 -32.73 -59.10 6.66
N GLU A 621 -33.93 -58.81 6.19
CA GLU A 621 -35.08 -59.70 6.25
C GLU A 621 -35.99 -59.48 5.04
N GLY A 622 -36.52 -60.56 4.47
CA GLY A 622 -37.46 -60.50 3.36
C GLY A 622 -38.62 -61.47 3.58
N TYR A 623 -39.86 -60.99 3.55
CA TYR A 623 -41.04 -61.85 3.73
C TYR A 623 -42.17 -61.49 2.77
N TYR A 624 -43.06 -62.46 2.55
CA TYR A 624 -44.25 -62.33 1.71
C TYR A 624 -45.49 -62.18 2.60
N GLU A 625 -46.36 -61.22 2.30
CA GLU A 625 -47.70 -61.17 2.87
C GLU A 625 -48.67 -62.07 2.07
N SER A 626 -49.77 -62.46 2.71
CA SER A 626 -50.82 -63.31 2.14
C SER A 626 -51.46 -62.74 0.85
N LEU A 627 -51.32 -61.43 0.61
CA LEU A 627 -51.81 -60.73 -0.59
C LEU A 627 -50.77 -60.66 -1.73
N GLY A 628 -49.59 -61.30 -1.58
CA GLY A 628 -48.55 -61.37 -2.61
C GLY A 628 -47.58 -60.18 -2.65
N THR A 629 -47.65 -59.26 -1.68
CA THR A 629 -46.66 -58.18 -1.48
C THR A 629 -45.39 -58.73 -0.84
N TYR A 630 -44.23 -58.36 -1.39
CA TYR A 630 -42.92 -58.75 -0.88
C TYR A 630 -42.25 -57.57 -0.19
N HIS A 631 -41.90 -57.73 1.09
CA HIS A 631 -41.25 -56.70 1.89
C HIS A 631 -39.77 -57.04 2.06
N GLU A 632 -38.89 -56.13 1.65
CA GLU A 632 -37.45 -56.19 1.92
C GLU A 632 -37.07 -55.13 2.97
N ILE A 633 -36.55 -55.57 4.10
CA ILE A 633 -36.14 -54.70 5.20
C ILE A 633 -34.62 -54.55 5.18
N TYR A 634 -34.16 -53.31 5.14
CA TYR A 634 -32.76 -52.89 5.21
C TYR A 634 -32.52 -52.05 6.47
N GLY A 635 -31.29 -51.82 6.90
CA GLY A 635 -31.00 -51.19 8.20
C GLY A 635 -31.75 -49.87 8.49
N HIS A 636 -32.02 -49.09 7.44
CA HIS A 636 -32.65 -47.76 7.54
C HIS A 636 -33.81 -47.52 6.56
N TYR A 637 -34.19 -48.50 5.74
CA TYR A 637 -35.28 -48.37 4.77
C TYR A 637 -35.99 -49.71 4.53
N LEU A 638 -37.23 -49.64 4.03
CA LEU A 638 -38.12 -50.75 3.74
C LEU A 638 -38.60 -50.61 2.29
N ILE A 639 -38.38 -51.64 1.47
CA ILE A 639 -38.88 -51.69 0.10
C ILE A 639 -40.06 -52.63 0.05
N VAL A 640 -41.16 -52.19 -0.55
CA VAL A 640 -42.34 -53.00 -0.84
C VAL A 640 -42.38 -53.27 -2.34
N ARG A 641 -42.34 -54.54 -2.74
CA ARG A 641 -42.36 -54.99 -4.14
C ARG A 641 -43.64 -55.77 -4.46
N SER A 642 -44.04 -55.70 -5.72
CA SER A 642 -45.09 -56.55 -6.30
C SER A 642 -44.55 -57.94 -6.68
N LEU A 643 -45.44 -58.89 -6.95
CA LEU A 643 -45.12 -60.23 -7.50
C LEU A 643 -44.23 -60.19 -8.76
N LYS A 644 -44.29 -59.10 -9.55
CA LYS A 644 -43.44 -58.88 -10.75
C LYS A 644 -42.09 -58.24 -10.43
N LYS A 645 -41.68 -58.18 -9.16
CA LYS A 645 -40.47 -57.49 -8.64
C LYS A 645 -40.42 -55.99 -8.94
N GLN A 646 -41.55 -55.35 -9.28
CA GLN A 646 -41.61 -53.89 -9.41
C GLN A 646 -41.75 -53.25 -8.02
N ASN A 647 -40.95 -52.22 -7.73
CA ASN A 647 -41.02 -51.47 -6.48
C ASN A 647 -42.34 -50.68 -6.43
N LEU A 648 -43.18 -50.99 -5.43
CA LEU A 648 -44.45 -50.29 -5.20
C LEU A 648 -44.25 -49.05 -4.33
N CYS A 649 -43.51 -49.17 -3.23
CA CYS A 649 -43.25 -48.10 -2.28
C CYS A 649 -41.89 -48.32 -1.60
N ILE A 650 -41.17 -47.23 -1.31
CA ILE A 650 -40.00 -47.24 -0.43
C ILE A 650 -40.37 -46.43 0.81
N TYR A 651 -40.10 -46.97 2.00
CA TYR A 651 -40.22 -46.24 3.25
C TYR A 651 -38.83 -46.04 3.85
N ILE A 652 -38.51 -44.83 4.24
CA ILE A 652 -37.25 -44.49 4.91
C ILE A 652 -37.55 -44.24 6.39
N ARG A 653 -36.72 -44.81 7.26
CA ARG A 653 -36.79 -44.55 8.69
C ARG A 653 -35.99 -43.30 9.00
N THR A 654 -36.68 -42.26 9.45
CA THR A 654 -36.10 -40.94 9.72
C THR A 654 -36.75 -40.30 10.95
N THR A 655 -36.38 -39.06 11.26
CA THR A 655 -36.97 -38.25 12.33
C THR A 655 -37.64 -37.02 11.74
N VAL A 656 -38.53 -36.38 12.50
CA VAL A 656 -39.16 -35.12 12.06
C VAL A 656 -38.10 -34.03 11.84
N GLY A 657 -37.07 -33.99 12.69
CA GLY A 657 -35.97 -33.04 12.54
C GLY A 657 -35.21 -33.20 11.22
N ASN A 658 -34.78 -34.43 10.88
CA ASN A 658 -34.14 -34.71 9.60
C ASN A 658 -35.03 -34.34 8.40
N ILE A 659 -36.34 -34.65 8.47
CA ILE A 659 -37.30 -34.25 7.43
C ILE A 659 -37.32 -32.73 7.25
N SER A 660 -37.37 -31.98 8.35
CA SER A 660 -37.34 -30.51 8.29
C SER A 660 -36.04 -30.00 7.67
N PHE A 661 -34.89 -30.58 8.02
CA PHE A 661 -33.60 -30.17 7.46
C PHE A 661 -33.50 -30.43 5.94
N TYR A 662 -33.84 -31.64 5.50
CA TYR A 662 -33.79 -31.99 4.08
C TYR A 662 -34.76 -31.18 3.25
N ARG A 663 -35.93 -30.85 3.83
CA ARG A 663 -36.89 -29.97 3.19
C ARG A 663 -36.32 -28.58 2.95
N GLU A 664 -35.69 -27.96 3.94
CA GLU A 664 -35.04 -26.65 3.77
C GLU A 664 -33.93 -26.69 2.72
N ILE A 665 -33.16 -27.79 2.67
CA ILE A 665 -32.15 -28.00 1.62
C ILE A 665 -32.81 -28.11 0.24
N GLU A 666 -33.86 -28.90 0.12
CA GLU A 666 -34.56 -29.11 -1.15
C GLU A 666 -35.22 -27.82 -1.65
N GLU A 667 -35.89 -27.08 -0.77
CA GLU A 667 -36.46 -25.76 -1.08
C GLU A 667 -35.36 -24.78 -1.52
N ALA A 668 -34.19 -24.78 -0.86
CA ALA A 668 -33.05 -23.96 -1.26
C ALA A 668 -32.48 -24.36 -2.64
N ILE A 669 -32.37 -25.66 -2.93
CA ILE A 669 -31.89 -26.17 -4.23
C ILE A 669 -32.90 -25.81 -5.33
N GLN A 670 -34.20 -26.05 -5.11
CA GLN A 670 -35.26 -25.72 -6.06
C GLN A 670 -35.33 -24.22 -6.33
N GLY A 671 -35.23 -23.39 -5.28
CA GLY A 671 -35.16 -21.94 -5.40
C GLY A 671 -33.95 -21.47 -6.22
N PHE A 672 -32.78 -22.11 -6.02
CA PHE A 672 -31.60 -21.84 -6.85
C PHE A 672 -31.81 -22.23 -8.32
N CYS A 673 -32.36 -23.41 -8.59
CA CYS A 673 -32.65 -23.87 -9.95
C CYS A 673 -33.62 -22.94 -10.69
N GLN A 674 -34.68 -22.47 -10.01
CA GLN A 674 -35.66 -21.52 -10.57
C GLN A 674 -35.02 -20.16 -10.88
N ALA A 675 -34.19 -19.63 -9.97
CA ALA A 675 -33.47 -18.38 -10.21
C ALA A 675 -32.48 -18.47 -11.39
N CYS A 676 -31.81 -19.61 -11.57
CA CYS A 676 -30.95 -19.86 -12.73
C CYS A 676 -31.73 -19.96 -14.05
N SER A 677 -32.92 -20.57 -14.05
CA SER A 677 -33.77 -20.63 -15.25
C SER A 677 -34.33 -19.25 -15.64
N ASP A 678 -34.80 -18.46 -14.68
CA ASP A 678 -35.37 -17.13 -14.96
C ASP A 678 -34.31 -16.12 -15.41
N GLY A 679 -33.08 -16.20 -14.88
CA GLY A 679 -31.96 -15.36 -15.31
C GLY A 679 -31.53 -15.56 -16.76
N THR A 680 -31.89 -16.69 -17.39
CA THR A 680 -31.67 -16.88 -18.84
C THR A 680 -32.76 -16.28 -19.72
N GLN A 681 -33.96 -16.02 -19.18
CA GLN A 681 -35.04 -15.33 -19.92
C GLN A 681 -35.02 -13.81 -19.73
N SER A 682 -34.54 -13.30 -18.59
CA SER A 682 -34.45 -11.85 -18.34
C SER A 682 -33.36 -11.14 -19.17
N ASN A 683 -32.28 -11.84 -19.53
CA ASN A 683 -31.22 -11.28 -20.39
C ASN A 683 -31.68 -10.96 -21.83
N HIS A 684 -32.88 -11.39 -22.23
CA HIS A 684 -33.47 -11.05 -23.54
C HIS A 684 -34.46 -9.89 -23.50
N ARG A 685 -34.87 -9.38 -22.32
CA ARG A 685 -35.86 -8.29 -22.22
C ARG A 685 -35.28 -6.91 -21.87
N ASP A 686 -34.05 -6.84 -21.38
CA ASP A 686 -33.38 -5.56 -21.05
C ASP A 686 -32.47 -5.04 -22.20
N LEU A 687 -32.57 -5.61 -23.40
CA LEU A 687 -31.88 -5.18 -24.63
C LEU A 687 -32.83 -4.76 -25.76
N SER A 688 -34.09 -4.47 -25.45
CA SER A 688 -35.07 -3.86 -26.38
C SER A 688 -35.54 -2.50 -25.90
#